data_AF-A0A4Q4Y0N5-F1
#
_entry.id   AF-A0A4Q4Y0N5-F1
#
_cell.length_a   1.000
_cell.length_b   1.000
_cell.length_c   1.000
_cell.angle_alpha   90.00
_cell.angle_beta   90.00
_cell.angle_gamma   90.00
#
_symmetry.space_group_name_H-M   'P 1'
#
loop_
_entity.id
_entity.type
_entity.pdbx_description
1 polymer ?
#
loop_
_entity_poly.entity_id
_entity_poly.type
_entity_poly.pdbx_seq_one_letter_code
_entity_poly.pdbx_strand_id
1 'polypeptide(L)'
;MEMGPALTSEKTRSAIWFCMVLAEEAERLLQFGTPQSIAVLERIASNATDATSLMAQFLEPSSDPVSLPCQQAAIKCLYPWIVYAHKASKRPIITDLQTLVQSAIECLAVDDLYEPTIQLLTDTLEDWETFFTPEHIDTLYAFFMSPWAQQRYQALCQGNFDSNSVKFGIFLLAFANAQQRQLMNMTDERAIGFLEGLTNLLKIDCSFVDDEIFVPALEFWGQFVESLSMEYPSDSFDWDRPPLLQIRGVLSCAWRKLQYPDPEVFNDWDSAERNSFNEARKDLADLIQYVHTMAGRPLVSLFADSILQALDRADWAEVEAAAFCLEVSVLVAIRALRCLCSIAKGLQALSESADDLDPGEEARPVSSFPNVTQMHIDIMLKDEFSAQSEVVEVLCSILRAGFSETEPGPFVFPPEMVTAFITSTWHNRIPAVVNTASAFLSSLHYGKQKQHVSQALTRLLPWVLGLLSQLPNPDDEPELTQYCIEFLQRAMIRRPDIFMSQSSDSLEFVFTLALKLLDGNEPLPKAAAAEFWAAFIPLKSENQDTQAAIDSAMVQLGPAISRSLVQNFGGKAARSQLDKLSDPLKRLVVQHADARHWLEDALNDPSFPGEKATPSDKTMFLKKVLSLRGQRGTNQVVKDFWLASRGLDTYR
;
A
#
# COMPACT_ATOMS: atom_id res chain seq x y z
N MET A 1 14.76 -22.12 63.35
CA MET A 1 15.96 -21.26 63.47
C MET A 1 15.77 -20.44 64.74
N GLU A 2 16.69 -20.54 65.71
CA GLU A 2 16.64 -19.73 66.94
C GLU A 2 16.62 -18.24 66.56
N MET A 3 15.58 -17.51 66.98
CA MET A 3 15.46 -16.07 66.73
C MET A 3 16.58 -15.35 67.51
N GLY A 4 17.61 -14.92 66.79
CA GLY A 4 18.55 -13.92 67.28
C GLY A 4 17.82 -12.62 67.68
N PRO A 5 18.46 -11.73 68.45
CA PRO A 5 17.82 -10.52 68.96
C PRO A 5 17.16 -9.75 67.81
N ALA A 6 15.87 -9.43 67.96
CA ALA A 6 15.07 -8.73 66.96
C ALA A 6 15.87 -7.58 66.36
N LEU A 7 16.18 -7.70 65.06
CA LEU A 7 16.91 -6.68 64.33
C LEU A 7 16.15 -5.36 64.47
N THR A 8 16.87 -4.27 64.74
CA THR A 8 16.28 -2.93 64.71
C THR A 8 15.77 -2.64 63.29
N SER A 9 14.70 -1.84 63.17
CA SER A 9 14.10 -1.51 61.86
C SER A 9 15.15 -1.05 60.81
N GLU A 10 16.14 -0.26 61.22
CA GLU A 10 17.26 0.14 60.34
C GLU A 10 18.15 -1.03 59.85
N LYS A 11 18.45 -1.99 60.73
CA LYS A 11 19.28 -3.16 60.39
C LYS A 11 18.52 -4.11 59.49
N THR A 12 17.22 -4.28 59.73
CA THR A 12 16.32 -5.05 58.87
C THR A 12 16.27 -4.43 57.47
N ARG A 13 16.03 -3.12 57.37
CA ARG A 13 16.01 -2.42 56.08
C ARG A 13 17.33 -2.55 55.32
N SER A 14 18.47 -2.46 56.03
CA SER A 14 19.79 -2.65 55.44
C SER A 14 20.01 -4.07 54.92
N ALA A 15 19.49 -5.09 55.62
CA ALA A 15 19.54 -6.47 55.17
C ALA A 15 18.71 -6.68 53.89
N ILE A 16 17.50 -6.11 53.83
CA ILE A 16 16.65 -6.16 52.63
C ILE A 16 17.33 -5.47 51.44
N TRP A 17 17.93 -4.29 51.65
CA TRP A 17 18.69 -3.61 50.60
C TRP A 17 19.89 -4.41 50.11
N PHE A 18 20.61 -5.06 51.01
CA PHE A 18 21.67 -5.98 50.61
C PHE A 18 21.12 -7.13 49.76
N CYS A 19 19.98 -7.73 50.14
CA CYS A 19 19.32 -8.78 49.37
C CYS A 19 18.89 -8.31 47.98
N MET A 20 18.41 -7.07 47.86
CA MET A 20 18.02 -6.46 46.58
C MET A 20 19.24 -6.31 45.65
N VAL A 21 20.30 -5.65 46.14
CA VAL A 21 21.54 -5.45 45.36
C VAL A 21 22.21 -6.78 45.01
N LEU A 22 22.13 -7.78 45.90
CA LEU A 22 22.65 -9.11 45.63
C LEU A 22 21.96 -9.76 44.41
N ALA A 23 20.65 -9.60 44.27
CA ALA A 23 19.90 -10.12 43.13
C ALA A 23 20.26 -9.39 41.83
N GLU A 24 20.38 -8.06 41.87
CA GLU A 24 20.81 -7.24 40.73
C GLU A 24 22.22 -7.61 40.23
N GLU A 25 23.17 -7.81 41.15
CA GLU A 25 24.51 -8.27 40.77
C GLU A 25 24.52 -9.72 40.30
N ALA A 26 23.68 -10.59 40.86
CA ALA A 26 23.53 -11.97 40.39
C ALA A 26 22.98 -12.02 38.96
N GLU A 27 22.02 -11.15 38.65
CA GLU A 27 21.49 -10.96 37.30
C GLU A 27 22.57 -10.48 36.33
N ARG A 28 23.36 -9.45 36.71
CA ARG A 28 24.48 -8.98 35.89
C ARG A 28 25.53 -10.07 35.66
N LEU A 29 25.82 -10.88 36.68
CA LEU A 29 26.75 -12.00 36.58
C LEU A 29 26.22 -13.14 35.70
N LEU A 30 24.91 -13.36 35.61
CA LEU A 30 24.35 -14.31 34.63
C LEU A 30 24.60 -13.83 33.20
N GLN A 31 24.53 -12.52 32.96
CA GLN A 31 24.64 -11.95 31.62
C GLN A 31 26.09 -11.74 31.16
N PHE A 32 26.99 -11.33 32.06
CA PHE A 32 28.37 -10.94 31.73
C PHE A 32 29.43 -11.73 32.51
N GLY A 33 29.03 -12.78 33.22
CA GLY A 33 29.93 -13.57 34.06
C GLY A 33 30.93 -14.42 33.28
N THR A 34 31.97 -14.84 33.99
CA THR A 34 32.93 -15.83 33.48
C THR A 34 32.51 -17.23 33.92
N PRO A 35 33.09 -18.32 33.37
CA PRO A 35 32.79 -19.68 33.85
C PRO A 35 33.00 -19.87 35.37
N GLN A 36 33.84 -19.06 36.01
CA GLN A 36 34.06 -19.09 37.46
C GLN A 36 32.87 -18.51 38.26
N SER A 37 32.04 -17.67 37.63
CA SER A 37 30.85 -17.07 38.24
C SER A 37 29.73 -18.09 38.47
N ILE A 38 29.75 -19.25 37.80
CA ILE A 38 28.73 -20.31 37.93
C ILE A 38 28.61 -20.79 39.38
N ALA A 39 29.75 -21.08 40.04
CA ALA A 39 29.74 -21.55 41.43
C ALA A 39 29.17 -20.50 42.41
N VAL A 40 29.37 -19.21 42.12
CA VAL A 40 28.80 -18.11 42.90
C VAL A 40 27.28 -18.06 42.69
N LEU A 41 26.82 -18.16 41.44
CA LEU A 41 25.40 -18.15 41.10
C LEU A 41 24.64 -19.37 41.66
N GLU A 42 25.28 -20.54 41.72
CA GLU A 42 24.72 -21.71 42.41
C GLU A 42 24.55 -21.49 43.90
N ARG A 43 25.51 -20.82 44.53
CA ARG A 43 25.45 -20.48 45.95
C ARG A 43 24.43 -19.37 46.25
N ILE A 44 24.27 -18.40 45.37
CA ILE A 44 23.21 -17.39 45.48
C ILE A 44 21.85 -18.07 45.37
N ALA A 45 21.68 -18.96 44.38
CA ALA A 45 20.46 -19.73 44.22
C ALA A 45 20.13 -20.60 45.43
N SER A 46 21.12 -21.23 46.08
CA SER A 46 20.87 -22.03 47.29
C SER A 46 20.45 -21.18 48.50
N ASN A 47 20.80 -19.90 48.52
CA ASN A 47 20.46 -18.97 49.60
C ASN A 47 19.20 -18.12 49.28
N ALA A 48 18.58 -18.33 48.12
CA ALA A 48 17.39 -17.57 47.71
C ALA A 48 16.22 -17.79 48.68
N THR A 49 16.13 -18.96 49.31
CA THR A 49 15.14 -19.28 50.35
C THR A 49 15.21 -18.35 51.56
N ASP A 50 16.41 -17.88 51.92
CA ASP A 50 16.60 -16.96 53.04
C ASP A 50 16.12 -15.56 52.65
N ALA A 51 16.37 -15.16 51.40
CA ALA A 51 15.89 -13.90 50.86
C ALA A 51 14.36 -13.86 50.76
N THR A 52 13.74 -14.94 50.25
CA THR A 52 12.27 -15.05 50.19
C THR A 52 11.64 -15.08 51.57
N SER A 53 12.23 -15.79 52.53
CA SER A 53 11.77 -15.78 53.93
C SER A 53 11.88 -14.40 54.58
N LEU A 54 12.97 -13.67 54.30
CA LEU A 54 13.15 -12.30 54.80
C LEU A 54 12.10 -11.36 54.21
N MET A 55 11.80 -11.46 52.91
CA MET A 55 10.77 -10.66 52.26
C MET A 55 9.36 -11.01 52.79
N ALA A 56 9.05 -12.29 52.95
CA ALA A 56 7.75 -12.77 53.46
C ALA A 56 7.37 -12.13 54.81
N GLN A 57 8.34 -11.98 55.71
CA GLN A 57 8.12 -11.38 57.04
C GLN A 57 7.62 -9.93 56.98
N PHE A 58 7.92 -9.21 55.88
CA PHE A 58 7.56 -7.80 55.71
C PHE A 58 6.63 -7.57 54.50
N LEU A 59 5.99 -8.62 53.98
CA LEU A 59 4.97 -8.50 52.93
C LEU A 59 3.55 -8.64 53.46
N GLU A 60 3.37 -8.95 54.75
CA GLU A 60 2.04 -8.90 55.37
C GLU A 60 1.55 -7.44 55.43
N PRO A 61 0.32 -7.15 54.95
CA PRO A 61 -0.23 -5.80 54.94
C PRO A 61 -0.42 -5.28 56.36
N SER A 62 0.25 -4.18 56.68
CA SER A 62 0.15 -3.48 57.97
C SER A 62 0.29 -1.98 57.74
N SER A 63 -0.52 -1.19 58.42
CA SER A 63 -0.47 0.28 58.38
C SER A 63 0.36 0.87 59.52
N ASP A 64 1.19 0.06 60.20
CA ASP A 64 2.08 0.54 61.27
C ASP A 64 3.23 1.39 60.67
N PRO A 65 3.38 2.67 61.07
CA PRO A 65 4.45 3.57 60.58
C PRO A 65 5.86 3.01 60.77
N VAL A 66 6.07 2.12 61.75
CA VAL A 66 7.40 1.54 62.05
C VAL A 66 7.77 0.43 61.06
N SER A 67 6.79 -0.32 60.54
CA SER A 67 7.00 -1.42 59.58
C SER A 67 7.01 -0.96 58.13
N LEU A 68 6.32 0.15 57.83
CA LEU A 68 6.16 0.72 56.49
C LEU A 68 7.45 0.83 55.66
N PRO A 69 8.56 1.41 56.19
CA PRO A 69 9.81 1.48 55.43
C PRO A 69 10.42 0.12 55.10
N CYS A 70 10.21 -0.89 55.95
CA CYS A 70 10.68 -2.25 55.72
C CYS A 70 9.80 -2.97 54.69
N GLN A 71 8.48 -2.76 54.73
CA GLN A 71 7.53 -3.29 53.74
C GLN A 71 7.82 -2.73 52.34
N GLN A 72 7.98 -1.41 52.21
CA GLN A 72 8.38 -0.78 50.95
C GLN A 72 9.71 -1.34 50.42
N ALA A 73 10.69 -1.56 51.30
CA ALA A 73 11.96 -2.16 50.91
C ALA A 73 11.78 -3.63 50.47
N ALA A 74 10.92 -4.41 51.13
CA ALA A 74 10.65 -5.80 50.78
C ALA A 74 9.96 -5.92 49.41
N ILE A 75 8.96 -5.08 49.14
CA ILE A 75 8.27 -5.01 47.84
C ILE A 75 9.28 -4.70 46.72
N LYS A 76 10.12 -3.66 46.93
CA LYS A 76 11.16 -3.29 45.95
C LYS A 76 12.22 -4.38 45.77
N CYS A 77 12.52 -5.14 46.82
CA CYS A 77 13.45 -6.25 46.76
C CYS A 77 12.89 -7.43 45.94
N LEU A 78 11.56 -7.59 45.87
CA LEU A 78 10.94 -8.73 45.20
C LEU A 78 11.21 -8.74 43.69
N TYR A 79 11.13 -7.59 43.02
CA TYR A 79 11.28 -7.51 41.56
C TYR A 79 12.66 -7.96 41.06
N PRO A 80 13.81 -7.47 41.59
CA PRO A 80 15.13 -7.97 41.18
C PRO A 80 15.31 -9.49 41.35
N TRP A 81 14.69 -10.07 42.38
CA TRP A 81 14.69 -11.53 42.56
C TRP A 81 13.85 -12.25 41.50
N ILE A 82 12.73 -11.69 41.07
CA ILE A 82 11.93 -12.21 39.95
C ILE A 82 12.74 -12.16 38.65
N VAL A 83 13.38 -11.02 38.34
CA VAL A 83 14.22 -10.86 37.14
C VAL A 83 15.38 -11.87 37.15
N TYR A 84 16.08 -12.00 38.28
CA TYR A 84 17.11 -13.02 38.46
C TYR A 84 16.56 -14.43 38.25
N ALA A 85 15.42 -14.76 38.84
CA ALA A 85 14.80 -16.08 38.74
C ALA A 85 14.38 -16.41 37.30
N HIS A 86 13.86 -15.43 36.55
CA HIS A 86 13.51 -15.57 35.14
C HIS A 86 14.75 -15.96 34.32
N LYS A 87 15.84 -15.20 34.44
CA LYS A 87 17.11 -15.46 33.71
C LYS A 87 17.81 -16.74 34.16
N ALA A 88 17.77 -17.05 35.45
CA ALA A 88 18.37 -18.27 35.99
C ALA A 88 17.57 -19.54 35.64
N SER A 89 16.26 -19.40 35.38
CA SER A 89 15.33 -20.50 35.09
C SER A 89 15.33 -21.63 36.14
N LYS A 90 15.56 -21.27 37.41
CA LYS A 90 15.64 -22.24 38.54
C LYS A 90 14.30 -22.37 39.25
N ARG A 91 13.59 -23.47 38.98
CA ARG A 91 12.24 -23.76 39.55
C ARG A 91 12.07 -23.51 41.06
N PRO A 92 12.98 -23.93 41.96
CA PRO A 92 12.77 -23.72 43.40
C PRO A 92 12.62 -22.25 43.78
N ILE A 93 13.46 -21.37 43.20
CA ILE A 93 13.42 -19.93 43.45
C ILE A 93 12.09 -19.35 42.96
N ILE A 94 11.63 -19.81 41.79
CA ILE A 94 10.38 -19.38 41.17
C ILE A 94 9.20 -19.73 42.09
N THR A 95 9.13 -20.98 42.57
CA THR A 95 8.07 -21.41 43.49
C THR A 95 8.09 -20.62 44.79
N ASP A 96 9.26 -20.37 45.37
CA ASP A 96 9.36 -19.60 46.62
C ASP A 96 8.88 -18.15 46.42
N LEU A 97 9.28 -17.49 45.33
CA LEU A 97 8.85 -16.12 45.01
C LEU A 97 7.35 -16.05 44.69
N GLN A 98 6.80 -17.06 44.02
CA GLN A 98 5.37 -17.16 43.73
C GLN A 98 4.52 -17.16 45.01
N THR A 99 5.01 -17.73 46.12
CA THR A 99 4.27 -17.71 47.40
C THR A 99 4.04 -16.30 47.95
N LEU A 100 4.84 -15.32 47.54
CA LEU A 100 4.80 -13.95 48.02
C LEU A 100 3.80 -13.07 47.24
N VAL A 101 3.35 -13.53 46.07
CA VAL A 101 2.50 -12.75 45.15
C VAL A 101 1.16 -12.40 45.78
N GLN A 102 0.53 -13.35 46.48
CA GLN A 102 -0.76 -13.12 47.14
C GLN A 102 -0.67 -11.95 48.14
N SER A 103 0.35 -11.96 49.01
CA SER A 103 0.59 -10.89 49.98
C SER A 103 0.96 -9.57 49.33
N ALA A 104 1.70 -9.60 48.22
CA ALA A 104 1.95 -8.40 47.42
C ALA A 104 0.65 -7.81 46.85
N ILE A 105 -0.28 -8.62 46.32
CA ILE A 105 -1.58 -8.13 45.83
C ILE A 105 -2.37 -7.45 46.95
N GLU A 106 -2.37 -8.01 48.16
CA GLU A 106 -3.05 -7.42 49.32
C GLU A 106 -2.44 -6.07 49.74
N CYS A 107 -1.15 -5.84 49.48
CA CYS A 107 -0.49 -4.56 49.75
C CYS A 107 -0.97 -3.42 48.84
N LEU A 108 -1.64 -3.69 47.71
CA LEU A 108 -2.25 -2.66 46.86
C LEU A 108 -3.34 -1.85 47.60
N ALA A 109 -3.98 -2.45 48.60
CA ALA A 109 -5.01 -1.79 49.39
C ALA A 109 -4.46 -0.82 50.44
N VAL A 110 -3.13 -0.76 50.64
CA VAL A 110 -2.46 0.13 51.58
C VAL A 110 -1.85 1.30 50.83
N ASP A 111 -2.36 2.53 51.05
CA ASP A 111 -2.00 3.71 50.25
C ASP A 111 -0.48 3.97 50.19
N ASP A 112 0.24 3.84 51.30
CA ASP A 112 1.69 4.06 51.35
C ASP A 112 2.52 2.94 50.68
N LEU A 113 1.91 1.79 50.39
CA LEU A 113 2.54 0.66 49.69
C LEU A 113 2.06 0.55 48.24
N TYR A 114 1.04 1.30 47.85
CA TYR A 114 0.37 1.18 46.56
C TYR A 114 1.36 1.34 45.39
N GLU A 115 2.08 2.46 45.35
CA GLU A 115 3.01 2.78 44.25
C GLU A 115 4.11 1.71 44.03
N PRO A 116 4.90 1.28 45.05
CA PRO A 116 5.90 0.24 44.82
C PRO A 116 5.28 -1.12 44.47
N THR A 117 4.08 -1.41 44.98
CA THR A 117 3.41 -2.68 44.72
C THR A 117 2.86 -2.77 43.31
N ILE A 118 2.18 -1.72 42.84
CA ILE A 118 1.61 -1.71 41.50
C ILE A 118 2.70 -1.72 40.44
N GLN A 119 3.81 -1.00 40.66
CA GLN A 119 4.97 -1.03 39.77
C GLN A 119 5.53 -2.46 39.66
N LEU A 120 5.82 -3.10 40.79
CA LEU A 120 6.29 -4.49 40.85
C LEU A 120 5.39 -5.44 40.04
N LEU A 121 4.07 -5.38 40.26
CA LEU A 121 3.12 -6.30 39.61
C LEU A 121 2.98 -6.02 38.12
N THR A 122 2.97 -4.74 37.72
CA THR A 122 2.92 -4.30 36.31
C THR A 122 4.17 -4.78 35.57
N ASP A 123 5.36 -4.47 36.09
CA ASP A 123 6.63 -4.86 35.47
C ASP A 123 6.74 -6.39 35.37
N THR A 124 6.26 -7.12 36.39
CA THR A 124 6.28 -8.59 36.35
C THR A 124 5.34 -9.16 35.28
N LEU A 125 4.17 -8.55 35.04
CA LEU A 125 3.23 -8.97 33.99
C LEU A 125 3.81 -8.70 32.60
N GLU A 126 4.48 -7.56 32.41
CA GLU A 126 5.08 -7.17 31.13
C GLU A 126 6.33 -8.02 30.81
N ASP A 127 7.20 -8.26 31.79
CA ASP A 127 8.45 -8.98 31.58
C ASP A 127 8.29 -10.50 31.56
N TRP A 128 7.32 -11.04 32.31
CA TRP A 128 7.17 -12.48 32.49
C TRP A 128 5.74 -12.95 32.78
N GLU A 129 4.89 -12.97 31.75
CA GLU A 129 3.49 -13.40 31.82
C GLU A 129 3.26 -14.78 32.49
N THR A 130 4.18 -15.75 32.30
CA THR A 130 4.05 -17.11 32.83
C THR A 130 4.53 -17.27 34.28
N PHE A 131 5.01 -16.19 34.91
CA PHE A 131 5.35 -16.19 36.33
C PHE A 131 4.11 -16.38 37.22
N PHE A 132 2.98 -15.80 36.84
CA PHE A 132 1.75 -15.90 37.61
C PHE A 132 1.09 -17.27 37.42
N THR A 133 0.72 -17.92 38.53
CA THR A 133 -0.04 -19.17 38.49
C THR A 133 -1.50 -18.88 38.17
N PRO A 134 -2.29 -19.87 37.71
CA PRO A 134 -3.72 -19.69 37.50
C PRO A 134 -4.47 -19.14 38.73
N GLU A 135 -4.06 -19.56 39.93
CA GLU A 135 -4.63 -19.04 41.20
C GLU A 135 -4.33 -17.55 41.38
N HIS A 136 -3.12 -17.09 41.05
CA HIS A 136 -2.79 -15.67 41.09
C HIS A 136 -3.60 -14.85 40.07
N ILE A 137 -3.81 -15.39 38.86
CA ILE A 137 -4.62 -14.75 37.83
C ILE A 137 -6.08 -14.62 38.29
N ASP A 138 -6.65 -15.66 38.91
CA ASP A 138 -8.00 -15.59 39.50
C ASP A 138 -8.08 -14.56 40.65
N THR A 139 -7.06 -14.47 41.51
CA THR A 139 -6.97 -13.42 42.55
C THR A 139 -6.93 -12.02 41.92
N LEU A 140 -6.16 -11.82 40.85
CA LEU A 140 -6.08 -10.53 40.14
C LEU A 140 -7.43 -10.15 39.51
N TYR A 141 -8.12 -11.10 38.86
CA TYR A 141 -9.48 -10.88 38.38
C TYR A 141 -10.42 -10.47 39.51
N ALA A 142 -10.40 -11.18 40.64
CA ALA A 142 -11.22 -10.84 41.81
C ALA A 142 -10.88 -9.45 42.38
N PHE A 143 -9.59 -9.08 42.36
CA PHE A 143 -9.12 -7.77 42.76
C PHE A 143 -9.65 -6.66 41.84
N PHE A 144 -9.56 -6.82 40.52
CA PHE A 144 -10.07 -5.82 39.57
C PHE A 144 -11.59 -5.65 39.65
N MET A 145 -12.31 -6.70 40.04
CA MET A 145 -13.76 -6.65 40.28
C MET A 145 -14.14 -6.17 41.68
N SER A 146 -13.15 -5.88 42.55
CA SER A 146 -13.42 -5.40 43.91
C SER A 146 -13.98 -3.98 43.92
N PRO A 147 -14.74 -3.59 44.97
CA PRO A 147 -15.26 -2.22 45.10
C PRO A 147 -14.16 -1.15 45.09
N TRP A 148 -12.98 -1.49 45.64
CA TRP A 148 -11.83 -0.59 45.67
C TRP A 148 -11.28 -0.33 44.27
N ALA A 149 -11.12 -1.37 43.46
CA ALA A 149 -10.64 -1.27 42.08
C ALA A 149 -11.68 -0.55 41.18
N GLN A 150 -12.97 -0.85 41.37
CA GLN A 150 -14.05 -0.18 40.64
C GLN A 150 -14.08 1.33 40.91
N GLN A 151 -13.82 1.77 42.14
CA GLN A 151 -13.75 3.20 42.46
C GLN A 151 -12.61 3.89 41.72
N ARG A 152 -11.42 3.28 41.65
CA ARG A 152 -10.27 3.82 40.91
C ARG A 152 -10.51 3.81 39.40
N TYR A 153 -11.07 2.73 38.88
CA TYR A 153 -11.48 2.64 37.47
C TYR A 153 -12.48 3.76 37.11
N GLN A 154 -13.49 4.00 37.95
CA GLN A 154 -14.45 5.08 37.74
C GLN A 154 -13.80 6.47 37.80
N ALA A 155 -12.85 6.67 38.71
CA ALA A 155 -12.09 7.93 38.76
C ALA A 155 -11.32 8.17 37.46
N LEU A 156 -10.67 7.14 36.93
CA LEU A 156 -10.00 7.21 35.62
C LEU A 156 -10.99 7.53 34.49
N CYS A 157 -12.15 6.86 34.45
CA CYS A 157 -13.19 7.15 33.47
C CYS A 157 -13.81 8.55 33.58
N GLN A 158 -13.69 9.20 34.74
CA GLN A 158 -14.11 10.58 34.98
C GLN A 158 -13.02 11.61 34.63
N GLY A 159 -11.89 11.17 34.07
CA GLY A 159 -10.77 12.04 33.69
C GLY A 159 -9.82 12.38 34.84
N ASN A 160 -9.81 11.60 35.93
CA ASN A 160 -8.79 11.76 36.97
C ASN A 160 -7.49 11.04 36.55
N PHE A 161 -6.56 11.80 36.00
CA PHE A 161 -5.23 11.33 35.58
C PHE A 161 -4.14 11.65 36.61
N ASP A 162 -4.45 11.54 37.91
CA ASP A 162 -3.39 11.56 38.91
C ASP A 162 -2.46 10.35 38.71
N SER A 163 -1.17 10.51 39.06
CA SER A 163 -0.14 9.48 38.82
C SER A 163 -0.55 8.08 39.31
N ASN A 164 -1.31 7.99 40.40
CA ASN A 164 -1.80 6.72 40.92
C ASN A 164 -2.91 6.11 40.04
N SER A 165 -3.87 6.90 39.56
CA SER A 165 -4.93 6.38 38.67
C SER A 165 -4.38 5.99 37.30
N VAL A 166 -3.40 6.73 36.77
CA VAL A 166 -2.72 6.35 35.51
C VAL A 166 -1.99 5.02 35.69
N LYS A 167 -1.22 4.83 36.77
CA LYS A 167 -0.58 3.54 37.09
C LYS A 167 -1.60 2.40 37.23
N PHE A 168 -2.78 2.66 37.77
CA PHE A 168 -3.87 1.68 37.79
C PHE A 168 -4.35 1.29 36.39
N GLY A 169 -4.51 2.27 35.50
CA GLY A 169 -4.85 2.03 34.09
C GLY A 169 -3.78 1.20 33.37
N ILE A 170 -2.50 1.54 33.53
CA ILE A 170 -1.40 0.76 32.95
C ILE A 170 -1.38 -0.67 33.50
N PHE A 171 -1.61 -0.85 34.80
CA PHE A 171 -1.69 -2.19 35.40
C PHE A 171 -2.84 -3.05 34.82
N LEU A 172 -4.01 -2.45 34.53
CA LEU A 172 -5.10 -3.13 33.84
C LEU A 172 -4.69 -3.58 32.43
N LEU A 173 -3.98 -2.72 31.68
CA LEU A 173 -3.51 -3.01 30.33
C LEU A 173 -2.41 -4.08 30.32
N ALA A 174 -1.46 -4.02 31.26
CA ALA A 174 -0.42 -5.03 31.43
C ALA A 174 -1.02 -6.41 31.73
N PHE A 175 -2.03 -6.46 32.61
CA PHE A 175 -2.77 -7.69 32.87
C PHE A 175 -3.51 -8.21 31.63
N ALA A 176 -4.15 -7.32 30.88
CA ALA A 176 -4.84 -7.67 29.65
C ALA A 176 -3.88 -8.26 28.60
N ASN A 177 -2.70 -7.67 28.45
CA ASN A 177 -1.65 -8.14 27.57
C ASN A 177 -1.15 -9.54 27.97
N ALA A 178 -0.88 -9.77 29.25
CA ALA A 178 -0.47 -11.09 29.74
C ALA A 178 -1.56 -12.16 29.58
N GLN A 179 -2.84 -11.78 29.50
CA GLN A 179 -3.97 -12.70 29.37
C GLN A 179 -4.61 -12.72 27.96
N GLN A 180 -3.93 -12.23 26.92
CA GLN A 180 -4.48 -12.13 25.56
C GLN A 180 -5.16 -13.41 25.06
N ARG A 181 -4.53 -14.59 25.25
CA ARG A 181 -5.11 -15.88 24.81
C ARG A 181 -6.46 -16.19 25.48
N GLN A 182 -6.59 -15.88 26.76
CA GLN A 182 -7.87 -16.07 27.48
C GLN A 182 -8.90 -15.04 27.01
N LEU A 183 -8.48 -13.79 26.80
CA LEU A 183 -9.36 -12.72 26.34
C LEU A 183 -9.86 -12.93 24.91
N MET A 184 -9.06 -13.51 24.03
CA MET A 184 -9.46 -13.90 22.66
C MET A 184 -10.48 -15.04 22.65
N ASN A 185 -10.51 -15.86 23.71
CA ASN A 185 -11.55 -16.87 23.91
C ASN A 185 -12.82 -16.19 24.43
N MET A 186 -13.59 -15.59 23.50
CA MET A 186 -14.81 -14.80 23.68
C MET A 186 -16.02 -15.60 24.21
N THR A 187 -15.78 -16.55 25.11
CA THR A 187 -16.79 -17.40 25.77
C THR A 187 -16.87 -17.16 27.27
N ASP A 188 -15.83 -16.62 27.90
CA ASP A 188 -15.84 -16.25 29.33
C ASP A 188 -16.48 -14.88 29.53
N GLU A 189 -17.62 -14.83 30.22
CA GLU A 189 -18.33 -13.57 30.55
C GLU A 189 -17.44 -12.58 31.31
N ARG A 190 -16.50 -13.07 32.15
CA ARG A 190 -15.58 -12.21 32.90
C ARG A 190 -14.59 -11.51 31.96
N ALA A 191 -14.06 -12.25 30.97
CA ALA A 191 -13.14 -11.72 29.98
C ALA A 191 -13.83 -10.69 29.07
N ILE A 192 -15.07 -10.98 28.64
CA ILE A 192 -15.90 -10.06 27.85
C ILE A 192 -16.13 -8.75 28.62
N GLY A 193 -16.56 -8.83 29.88
CA GLY A 193 -16.78 -7.65 30.71
C GLY A 193 -15.50 -6.85 30.98
N PHE A 194 -14.36 -7.55 31.12
CA PHE A 194 -13.05 -6.90 31.28
C PHE A 194 -12.64 -6.13 30.01
N LEU A 195 -12.79 -6.73 28.82
CA LEU A 195 -12.54 -6.08 27.52
C LEU A 195 -13.46 -4.87 27.26
N GLU A 196 -14.73 -4.96 27.68
CA GLU A 196 -15.65 -3.82 27.63
C GLU A 196 -15.17 -2.67 28.52
N GLY A 197 -14.62 -2.98 29.71
CA GLY A 197 -13.95 -2.02 30.58
C GLY A 197 -12.79 -1.32 29.87
N LEU A 198 -11.90 -2.08 29.24
CA LEU A 198 -10.78 -1.51 28.47
C LEU A 198 -11.23 -0.68 27.27
N THR A 199 -12.35 -1.04 26.62
CA THR A 199 -12.93 -0.25 25.54
C THR A 199 -13.40 1.12 26.04
N ASN A 200 -13.91 1.20 27.28
CA ASN A 200 -14.37 2.47 27.85
C ASN A 200 -13.23 3.41 28.25
N LEU A 201 -12.00 2.91 28.41
CA LEU A 201 -10.81 3.76 28.59
C LEU A 201 -10.53 4.62 27.35
N LEU A 202 -10.99 4.20 26.16
CA LEU A 202 -10.90 4.99 24.92
C LEU A 202 -12.00 6.06 24.79
N LYS A 203 -12.98 6.09 25.71
CA LYS A 203 -14.17 6.95 25.64
C LYS A 203 -14.16 8.10 26.64
N ILE A 204 -13.05 8.31 27.35
CA ILE A 204 -12.98 9.31 28.42
C ILE A 204 -13.22 10.70 27.82
N ASP A 205 -14.12 11.46 28.42
CA ASP A 205 -14.53 12.78 27.92
C ASP A 205 -13.55 13.87 28.41
N CYS A 206 -12.43 13.98 27.70
CA CYS A 206 -11.39 14.99 27.92
C CYS A 206 -10.63 15.28 26.62
N SER A 207 -9.80 16.33 26.59
CA SER A 207 -8.91 16.59 25.46
C SER A 207 -7.92 15.44 25.27
N PHE A 208 -7.46 15.19 24.03
CA PHE A 208 -6.45 14.17 23.75
C PHE A 208 -5.17 14.38 24.58
N VAL A 209 -4.73 15.63 24.73
CA VAL A 209 -3.50 15.96 25.47
C VAL A 209 -3.61 15.72 26.98
N ASP A 210 -4.83 15.76 27.52
CA ASP A 210 -5.07 15.50 28.94
C ASP A 210 -5.25 13.99 29.22
N ASP A 211 -5.46 13.18 28.19
CA ASP A 211 -5.79 11.76 28.30
C ASP A 211 -4.55 10.88 28.33
N GLU A 212 -3.95 10.74 29.51
CA GLU A 212 -2.71 9.96 29.70
C GLU A 212 -2.89 8.45 29.48
N ILE A 213 -4.13 7.93 29.41
CA ILE A 213 -4.38 6.48 29.23
C ILE A 213 -4.81 6.11 27.81
N PHE A 214 -5.24 7.06 26.99
CA PHE A 214 -5.75 6.78 25.65
C PHE A 214 -4.73 6.07 24.75
N VAL A 215 -3.49 6.57 24.69
CA VAL A 215 -2.44 6.01 23.83
C VAL A 215 -2.08 4.59 24.27
N PRO A 216 -1.76 4.30 25.56
CA PRO A 216 -1.54 2.93 26.04
C PRO A 216 -2.72 1.99 25.76
N ALA A 217 -3.96 2.47 25.91
CA ALA A 217 -5.14 1.67 25.62
C ALA A 217 -5.27 1.36 24.11
N LEU A 218 -4.95 2.32 23.23
CA LEU A 218 -4.96 2.13 21.78
C LEU A 218 -3.89 1.13 21.34
N GLU A 219 -2.69 1.22 21.92
CA GLU A 219 -1.59 0.27 21.67
C GLU A 219 -1.98 -1.16 22.06
N PHE A 220 -2.61 -1.34 23.23
CA PHE A 220 -3.16 -2.64 23.65
C PHE A 220 -4.13 -3.20 22.61
N TRP A 221 -5.09 -2.39 22.13
CA TRP A 221 -6.05 -2.85 21.13
C TRP A 221 -5.38 -3.16 19.78
N GLY A 222 -4.36 -2.39 19.39
CA GLY A 222 -3.50 -2.69 18.25
C GLY A 222 -2.90 -4.10 18.34
N GLN A 223 -2.21 -4.39 19.45
CA GLN A 223 -1.60 -5.69 19.71
C GLN A 223 -2.63 -6.81 19.81
N PHE A 224 -3.77 -6.56 20.45
CA PHE A 224 -4.85 -7.55 20.60
C PHE A 224 -5.41 -7.97 19.23
N VAL A 225 -5.68 -6.99 18.35
CA VAL A 225 -6.22 -7.24 17.01
C VAL A 225 -5.17 -7.89 16.10
N GLU A 226 -3.90 -7.50 16.22
CA GLU A 226 -2.80 -8.16 15.53
C GLU A 226 -2.72 -9.65 15.92
N SER A 227 -2.64 -9.96 17.22
CA SER A 227 -2.63 -11.34 17.73
C SER A 227 -3.82 -12.15 17.23
N LEU A 228 -5.02 -11.56 17.28
CA LEU A 228 -6.25 -12.18 16.80
C LEU A 228 -6.19 -12.52 15.29
N SER A 229 -5.66 -11.59 14.48
CA SER A 229 -5.51 -11.77 13.03
C SER A 229 -4.48 -12.85 12.67
N MET A 230 -3.51 -13.11 13.54
CA MET A 230 -2.48 -14.14 13.37
C MET A 230 -2.97 -15.53 13.82
N GLU A 231 -3.78 -15.60 14.87
CA GLU A 231 -4.23 -16.87 15.46
C GLU A 231 -5.36 -17.54 14.66
N TYR A 232 -6.23 -16.75 14.02
CA TYR A 232 -7.39 -17.27 13.28
C TYR A 232 -7.37 -16.83 11.81
N PRO A 233 -7.75 -17.71 10.86
CA PRO A 233 -7.83 -17.34 9.45
C PRO A 233 -8.99 -16.37 9.19
N SER A 234 -8.83 -15.50 8.18
CA SER A 234 -9.79 -14.43 7.81
C SER A 234 -11.24 -14.88 7.67
N ASP A 235 -11.46 -16.09 7.15
CA ASP A 235 -12.80 -16.63 6.90
C ASP A 235 -13.55 -17.04 8.18
N SER A 236 -12.89 -16.96 9.34
CA SER A 236 -13.48 -17.32 10.64
C SER A 236 -14.30 -16.19 11.26
N PHE A 237 -14.19 -14.97 10.73
CA PHE A 237 -14.75 -13.79 11.36
C PHE A 237 -16.08 -13.36 10.74
N ASP A 238 -17.02 -12.99 11.61
CA ASP A 238 -18.30 -12.39 11.25
C ASP A 238 -18.34 -10.98 11.86
N TRP A 239 -18.56 -9.97 11.01
CA TRP A 239 -18.55 -8.55 11.40
C TRP A 239 -19.56 -8.23 12.51
N ASP A 240 -20.67 -8.95 12.55
CA ASP A 240 -21.75 -8.71 13.52
C ASP A 240 -21.68 -9.63 14.75
N ARG A 241 -20.58 -10.37 14.92
CA ARG A 241 -20.36 -11.25 16.09
C ARG A 241 -19.05 -10.93 16.80
N PRO A 242 -18.92 -11.31 18.09
CA PRO A 242 -17.62 -11.30 18.76
C PRO A 242 -16.62 -12.18 18.00
N PRO A 243 -15.34 -11.79 17.89
CA PRO A 243 -14.72 -10.61 18.51
C PRO A 243 -14.89 -9.29 17.72
N LEU A 244 -15.23 -9.33 16.42
CA LEU A 244 -15.27 -8.13 15.57
C LEU A 244 -16.31 -7.10 16.02
N LEU A 245 -17.44 -7.54 16.59
CA LEU A 245 -18.45 -6.64 17.14
C LEU A 245 -17.89 -5.72 18.23
N GLN A 246 -16.99 -6.23 19.09
CA GLN A 246 -16.34 -5.44 20.13
C GLN A 246 -15.29 -4.50 19.54
N ILE A 247 -14.48 -5.01 18.61
CA ILE A 247 -13.45 -4.24 17.89
C ILE A 247 -14.09 -3.08 17.11
N ARG A 248 -15.28 -3.27 16.55
CA ARG A 248 -16.07 -2.18 15.94
C ARG A 248 -16.37 -1.06 16.95
N GLY A 249 -16.69 -1.43 18.19
CA GLY A 249 -16.85 -0.51 19.30
C GLY A 249 -15.57 0.26 19.60
N VAL A 250 -14.44 -0.44 19.69
CA VAL A 250 -13.09 0.13 19.89
C VAL A 250 -12.77 1.16 18.81
N LEU A 251 -12.90 0.79 17.54
CA LEU A 251 -12.69 1.70 16.41
C LEU A 251 -13.56 2.95 16.56
N SER A 252 -14.86 2.76 16.84
CA SER A 252 -15.83 3.84 17.00
C SER A 252 -15.48 4.85 18.11
N CYS A 253 -14.68 4.44 19.10
CA CYS A 253 -14.21 5.33 20.16
C CYS A 253 -12.91 6.01 19.75
N ALA A 254 -11.96 5.23 19.24
CA ALA A 254 -10.63 5.71 18.88
C ALA A 254 -10.67 6.79 17.78
N TRP A 255 -11.39 6.56 16.68
CA TRP A 255 -11.41 7.55 15.59
C TRP A 255 -12.14 8.84 15.98
N ARG A 256 -13.13 8.76 16.89
CA ARG A 256 -13.84 9.96 17.38
C ARG A 256 -12.96 10.81 18.29
N LYS A 257 -12.15 10.18 19.15
CA LYS A 257 -11.19 10.88 20.01
C LYS A 257 -10.03 11.50 19.20
N LEU A 258 -9.68 10.90 18.07
CA LEU A 258 -8.61 11.34 17.16
C LEU A 258 -9.07 12.28 16.04
N GLN A 259 -10.23 12.92 16.20
CA GLN A 259 -10.64 14.05 15.36
C GLN A 259 -9.73 15.25 15.63
N TYR A 260 -9.39 16.02 14.58
CA TYR A 260 -8.70 17.29 14.80
C TYR A 260 -9.59 18.22 15.63
N PRO A 261 -9.07 18.79 16.74
CA PRO A 261 -9.81 19.80 17.47
C PRO A 261 -9.87 21.11 16.67
N ASP A 262 -10.58 22.10 17.20
CA ASP A 262 -10.62 23.43 16.58
C ASP A 262 -9.20 23.95 16.29
N PRO A 263 -8.97 24.62 15.14
CA PRO A 263 -7.64 25.06 14.75
C PRO A 263 -6.94 25.95 15.79
N GLU A 264 -7.69 26.70 16.60
CA GLU A 264 -7.13 27.49 17.70
C GLU A 264 -6.52 26.58 18.77
N VAL A 265 -7.26 25.56 19.23
CA VAL A 265 -6.79 24.57 20.21
C VAL A 265 -5.59 23.79 19.68
N PHE A 266 -5.65 23.33 18.43
CA PHE A 266 -4.54 22.60 17.83
C PHE A 266 -3.27 23.46 17.69
N ASN A 267 -3.42 24.76 17.41
CA ASN A 267 -2.31 25.70 17.32
C ASN A 267 -1.74 26.11 18.68
N ASP A 268 -2.49 25.93 19.76
CA ASP A 268 -2.02 26.15 21.13
C ASP A 268 -1.19 24.96 21.64
N TRP A 269 -1.38 23.76 21.09
CA TRP A 269 -0.59 22.58 21.45
C TRP A 269 0.90 22.79 21.14
N ASP A 270 1.76 22.25 22.00
CA ASP A 270 3.19 22.23 21.77
C ASP A 270 3.61 21.20 20.71
N SER A 271 4.90 21.18 20.35
CA SER A 271 5.40 20.26 19.33
C SER A 271 5.32 18.78 19.75
N ALA A 272 5.48 18.48 21.03
CA ALA A 272 5.44 17.11 21.54
C ALA A 272 4.00 16.57 21.53
N GLU A 273 3.03 17.38 21.95
CA GLU A 273 1.59 17.09 21.92
C GLU A 273 1.10 16.80 20.50
N ARG A 274 1.45 17.67 19.53
CA ARG A 274 1.10 17.45 18.11
C ARG A 274 1.74 16.19 17.55
N ASN A 275 2.98 15.90 17.92
CA ASN A 275 3.66 14.68 17.48
C ASN A 275 2.98 13.44 18.07
N SER A 276 2.67 13.44 19.38
CA SER A 276 1.96 12.34 20.04
C SER A 276 0.59 12.09 19.40
N PHE A 277 -0.17 13.14 19.09
CA PHE A 277 -1.45 13.01 18.36
C PHE A 277 -1.28 12.37 16.99
N ASN A 278 -0.27 12.79 16.23
CA ASN A 278 0.00 12.21 14.91
C ASN A 278 0.48 10.75 14.99
N GLU A 279 1.27 10.37 16.00
CA GLU A 279 1.63 8.97 16.24
C GLU A 279 0.39 8.15 16.61
N ALA A 280 -0.47 8.63 17.50
CA ALA A 280 -1.71 7.94 17.85
C ALA A 280 -2.64 7.74 16.63
N ARG A 281 -2.67 8.69 15.67
CA ARG A 281 -3.38 8.51 14.39
C ARG A 281 -2.76 7.42 13.51
N LYS A 282 -1.43 7.23 13.55
CA LYS A 282 -0.76 6.11 12.88
C LYS A 282 -1.08 4.79 13.56
N ASP A 283 -1.08 4.74 14.90
CA ASP A 283 -1.45 3.54 15.65
C ASP A 283 -2.89 3.11 15.35
N LEU A 284 -3.82 4.08 15.24
CA LEU A 284 -5.18 3.82 14.77
C LEU A 284 -5.20 3.31 13.32
N ALA A 285 -4.37 3.87 12.43
CA ALA A 285 -4.28 3.42 11.05
C ALA A 285 -3.75 1.98 10.96
N ASP A 286 -2.77 1.61 11.79
CA ASP A 286 -2.23 0.25 11.84
C ASP A 286 -3.26 -0.73 12.42
N LEU A 287 -3.96 -0.34 13.49
CA LEU A 287 -5.11 -1.08 14.01
C LEU A 287 -6.17 -1.34 12.90
N ILE A 288 -6.58 -0.30 12.16
CA ILE A 288 -7.56 -0.43 11.06
C ILE A 288 -7.05 -1.38 9.97
N GLN A 289 -5.74 -1.37 9.67
CA GLN A 289 -5.16 -2.30 8.69
C GLN A 289 -5.34 -3.75 9.13
N TYR A 290 -5.07 -4.09 10.40
CA TYR A 290 -5.32 -5.43 10.92
C TYR A 290 -6.81 -5.77 10.95
N VAL A 291 -7.70 -4.82 11.30
CA VAL A 291 -9.14 -5.08 11.24
C VAL A 291 -9.61 -5.33 9.81
N HIS A 292 -9.04 -4.64 8.82
CA HIS A 292 -9.41 -4.80 7.42
C HIS A 292 -9.11 -6.22 6.90
N THR A 293 -8.02 -6.85 7.33
CA THR A 293 -7.69 -8.23 6.90
C THR A 293 -8.72 -9.25 7.38
N MET A 294 -9.38 -8.98 8.51
CA MET A 294 -10.40 -9.85 9.09
C MET A 294 -11.83 -9.48 8.62
N ALA A 295 -12.15 -8.19 8.53
CA ALA A 295 -13.48 -7.71 8.19
C ALA A 295 -13.69 -7.55 6.68
N GLY A 296 -12.72 -6.97 5.97
CA GLY A 296 -12.83 -6.63 4.55
C GLY A 296 -13.87 -5.52 4.28
N ARG A 297 -14.87 -5.82 3.44
CA ARG A 297 -15.84 -4.82 2.92
C ARG A 297 -16.70 -4.13 3.98
N PRO A 298 -17.26 -4.81 5.00
CA PRO A 298 -18.09 -4.17 6.02
C PRO A 298 -17.40 -3.01 6.75
N LEU A 299 -16.07 -3.07 6.91
CA LEU A 299 -15.29 -1.98 7.49
C LEU A 299 -15.28 -0.73 6.59
N VAL A 300 -15.15 -0.92 5.28
CA VAL A 300 -15.20 0.16 4.29
C VAL A 300 -16.60 0.80 4.29
N SER A 301 -17.65 -0.02 4.33
CA SER A 301 -19.04 0.45 4.43
C SER A 301 -19.28 1.26 5.71
N LEU A 302 -18.74 0.82 6.85
CA LEU A 302 -18.87 1.53 8.13
C LEU A 302 -18.37 2.98 8.03
N PHE A 303 -17.16 3.18 7.48
CA PHE A 303 -16.60 4.54 7.37
C PHE A 303 -17.27 5.36 6.27
N ALA A 304 -17.66 4.73 5.15
CA ALA A 304 -18.43 5.42 4.11
C ALA A 304 -19.78 5.95 4.64
N ASP A 305 -20.52 5.12 5.37
CA ASP A 305 -21.78 5.52 6.00
C ASP A 305 -21.57 6.61 7.06
N SER A 306 -20.47 6.56 7.81
CA SER A 306 -20.10 7.59 8.79
C SER A 306 -19.83 8.94 8.13
N ILE A 307 -19.11 8.96 6.98
CA ILE A 307 -18.87 10.18 6.19
C ILE A 307 -20.19 10.77 5.71
N LEU A 308 -21.10 9.96 5.15
CA LEU A 308 -22.39 10.44 4.66
C LEU A 308 -23.23 11.06 5.79
N GLN A 309 -23.27 10.41 6.96
CA GLN A 309 -23.98 10.94 8.13
C GLN A 309 -23.37 12.23 8.67
N ALA A 310 -22.04 12.35 8.66
CA ALA A 310 -21.33 13.55 9.10
C ALA A 310 -21.51 14.73 8.10
N LEU A 311 -21.53 14.44 6.80
CA LEU A 311 -21.81 15.43 5.75
C LEU A 311 -23.21 16.04 5.91
N ASP A 312 -24.22 15.24 6.25
CA ASP A 312 -25.59 15.73 6.50
C ASP A 312 -25.65 16.72 7.67
N ARG A 313 -24.73 16.60 8.64
CA ARG A 313 -24.61 17.48 9.81
C ARG A 313 -23.67 18.67 9.58
N ALA A 314 -22.95 18.67 8.47
CA ALA A 314 -21.85 19.59 8.18
C ALA A 314 -20.75 19.59 9.26
N ASP A 315 -20.51 18.44 9.88
CA ASP A 315 -19.43 18.25 10.85
C ASP A 315 -18.13 17.86 10.13
N TRP A 316 -17.31 18.86 9.83
CA TRP A 316 -16.09 18.66 9.04
C TRP A 316 -15.00 17.90 9.78
N ALA A 317 -14.98 17.93 11.11
CA ALA A 317 -14.02 17.15 11.91
C ALA A 317 -14.36 15.66 11.83
N GLU A 318 -15.65 15.33 11.92
CA GLU A 318 -16.13 13.94 11.81
C GLU A 318 -15.93 13.41 10.37
N VAL A 319 -16.16 14.26 9.36
CA VAL A 319 -15.88 13.92 7.95
C VAL A 319 -14.40 13.65 7.72
N GLU A 320 -13.49 14.47 8.23
CA GLU A 320 -12.05 14.30 8.07
C GLU A 320 -11.58 12.99 8.69
N ALA A 321 -11.96 12.72 9.94
CA ALA A 321 -11.51 11.53 10.65
C ALA A 321 -12.05 10.25 10.00
N ALA A 322 -13.33 10.23 9.61
CA ALA A 322 -13.91 9.09 8.90
C ALA A 322 -13.29 8.89 7.50
N ALA A 323 -12.97 9.99 6.79
CA ALA A 323 -12.27 9.92 5.50
C ALA A 323 -10.83 9.40 5.65
N PHE A 324 -10.11 9.81 6.69
CA PHE A 324 -8.79 9.27 7.03
C PHE A 324 -8.85 7.75 7.26
N CYS A 325 -9.80 7.28 8.06
CA CYS A 325 -9.99 5.84 8.31
C CYS A 325 -10.38 5.06 7.05
N LEU A 326 -11.20 5.65 6.17
CA LEU A 326 -11.59 5.07 4.88
C LEU A 326 -10.38 4.98 3.92
N GLU A 327 -9.58 6.04 3.82
CA GLU A 327 -8.38 6.07 2.98
C GLU A 327 -7.40 4.96 3.38
N VAL A 328 -7.15 4.80 4.68
CA VAL A 328 -6.31 3.71 5.22
C VAL A 328 -6.85 2.34 4.82
N SER A 329 -8.17 2.14 4.93
CA SER A 329 -8.82 0.87 4.54
C SER A 329 -8.66 0.56 3.05
N VAL A 330 -8.74 1.58 2.17
CA VAL A 330 -8.57 1.39 0.72
C VAL A 330 -7.09 1.22 0.33
N LEU A 331 -6.15 1.83 1.06
CA LEU A 331 -4.72 1.64 0.86
C LEU A 331 -4.29 0.17 1.07
N VAL A 332 -4.96 -0.59 1.95
CA VAL A 332 -4.71 -2.04 2.11
C VAL A 332 -5.09 -2.79 0.83
N ALA A 333 -6.26 -2.50 0.24
CA ALA A 333 -6.67 -3.09 -1.03
C ALA A 333 -5.67 -2.75 -2.16
N ILE A 334 -5.20 -1.49 -2.23
CA ILE A 334 -4.16 -1.08 -3.19
C ILE A 334 -2.84 -1.83 -2.94
N ARG A 335 -2.40 -1.96 -1.68
CA ARG A 335 -1.17 -2.71 -1.33
C ARG A 335 -1.30 -4.19 -1.71
N ALA A 336 -2.44 -4.82 -1.46
CA ALA A 336 -2.72 -6.20 -1.88
C ALA A 336 -2.65 -6.33 -3.41
N LEU A 337 -3.27 -5.40 -4.16
CA LEU A 337 -3.19 -5.36 -5.62
C LEU A 337 -1.75 -5.15 -6.12
N ARG A 338 -0.95 -4.31 -5.45
CA ARG A 338 0.47 -4.13 -5.78
C ARG A 338 1.30 -5.38 -5.48
N CYS A 339 1.01 -6.11 -4.39
CA CYS A 339 1.63 -7.40 -4.11
C CYS A 339 1.29 -8.41 -5.20
N LEU A 340 0.02 -8.51 -5.61
CA LEU A 340 -0.42 -9.34 -6.74
C LEU A 340 0.29 -8.94 -8.04
N CYS A 341 0.43 -7.64 -8.31
CA CYS A 341 1.17 -7.16 -9.48
C CYS A 341 2.67 -7.55 -9.42
N SER A 342 3.29 -7.50 -8.25
CA SER A 342 4.68 -7.93 -8.06
C SER A 342 4.84 -9.45 -8.26
N ILE A 343 3.88 -10.25 -7.79
CA ILE A 343 3.83 -11.70 -8.04
C ILE A 343 3.69 -11.97 -9.53
N ALA A 344 2.75 -11.30 -10.20
CA ALA A 344 2.54 -11.45 -11.64
C ALA A 344 3.82 -11.16 -12.44
N LYS A 345 4.52 -10.05 -12.13
CA LYS A 345 5.80 -9.71 -12.75
C LYS A 345 6.92 -10.71 -12.40
N GLY A 346 6.95 -11.23 -11.17
CA GLY A 346 7.93 -12.23 -10.74
C GLY A 346 7.80 -13.55 -11.50
N LEU A 347 6.57 -13.97 -11.83
CA LEU A 347 6.31 -15.18 -12.61
C LEU A 347 6.77 -15.05 -14.08
N GLN A 348 6.81 -13.84 -14.64
CA GLN A 348 7.35 -13.60 -16.00
C GLN A 348 8.83 -13.98 -16.13
N ALA A 349 9.62 -13.83 -15.06
CA ALA A 349 11.06 -14.05 -15.10
C ALA A 349 11.45 -15.54 -15.22
N LEU A 350 10.51 -16.47 -15.02
CA LEU A 350 10.75 -17.91 -15.10
C LEU A 350 10.53 -18.49 -16.52
N SER A 351 9.89 -17.74 -17.43
CA SER A 351 9.58 -18.22 -18.79
C SER A 351 10.64 -17.90 -19.84
N GLU A 352 11.66 -17.08 -19.54
CA GLU A 352 12.70 -16.71 -20.52
C GLU A 352 13.76 -17.81 -20.78
N SER A 353 13.71 -18.94 -20.08
CA SER A 353 14.74 -20.01 -20.20
C SER A 353 14.22 -21.39 -20.62
N ALA A 354 13.07 -21.49 -21.28
CA ALA A 354 12.55 -22.75 -21.82
C ALA A 354 12.57 -22.77 -23.35
N ASP A 355 13.75 -22.53 -23.93
CA ASP A 355 14.05 -23.10 -25.26
C ASP A 355 14.28 -24.62 -25.05
N ASP A 356 13.59 -25.44 -25.85
CA ASP A 356 13.59 -26.92 -25.88
C ASP A 356 12.76 -27.66 -24.81
N LEU A 357 11.43 -27.68 -24.94
CA LEU A 357 10.63 -28.89 -24.66
C LEU A 357 9.47 -29.06 -25.66
N ASP A 358 9.29 -30.30 -26.10
CA ASP A 358 8.38 -30.88 -27.11
C ASP A 358 6.95 -30.27 -27.13
N PRO A 359 6.31 -30.01 -28.31
CA PRO A 359 4.94 -29.50 -28.40
C PRO A 359 3.91 -30.62 -28.17
N GLY A 360 3.97 -31.27 -27.00
CA GLY A 360 3.26 -32.53 -26.74
C GLY A 360 2.41 -32.61 -25.47
N GLU A 361 2.58 -31.75 -24.47
CA GLU A 361 1.73 -31.79 -23.27
C GLU A 361 0.64 -30.73 -23.31
N GLU A 362 -0.62 -31.18 -23.38
CA GLU A 362 -1.78 -30.32 -23.19
C GLU A 362 -1.72 -29.67 -21.81
N ALA A 363 -1.58 -28.35 -21.83
CA ALA A 363 -1.68 -27.52 -20.65
C ALA A 363 -2.93 -27.83 -19.80
N ARG A 364 -2.73 -27.93 -18.49
CA ARG A 364 -3.82 -28.14 -17.52
C ARG A 364 -4.83 -26.97 -17.59
N PRO A 365 -6.14 -27.24 -17.64
CA PRO A 365 -7.15 -26.19 -17.73
C PRO A 365 -7.21 -25.35 -16.44
N VAL A 366 -7.50 -24.05 -16.60
CA VAL A 366 -7.63 -23.04 -15.51
C VAL A 366 -8.58 -23.49 -14.38
N SER A 367 -9.52 -24.39 -14.67
CA SER A 367 -10.42 -25.04 -13.70
C SER A 367 -9.71 -25.85 -12.60
N SER A 368 -8.40 -26.08 -12.71
CA SER A 368 -7.60 -26.77 -11.69
C SER A 368 -7.10 -25.85 -10.56
N PHE A 369 -7.32 -24.53 -10.64
CA PHE A 369 -6.90 -23.57 -9.61
C PHE A 369 -8.09 -22.74 -9.09
N PRO A 370 -8.78 -23.21 -8.03
CA PRO A 370 -9.97 -22.55 -7.47
C PRO A 370 -9.74 -21.07 -7.10
N ASN A 371 -8.54 -20.74 -6.63
CA ASN A 371 -8.14 -19.38 -6.21
C ASN A 371 -7.96 -18.41 -7.40
N VAL A 372 -7.74 -18.93 -8.61
CA VAL A 372 -7.57 -18.11 -9.83
C VAL A 372 -8.94 -17.66 -10.36
N THR A 373 -9.97 -18.51 -10.25
CA THR A 373 -11.37 -18.12 -10.54
C THR A 373 -11.91 -17.06 -9.58
N GLN A 374 -11.49 -17.08 -8.30
CA GLN A 374 -11.85 -16.04 -7.33
C GLN A 374 -11.19 -14.69 -7.69
N MET A 375 -9.90 -14.70 -8.06
CA MET A 375 -9.17 -13.49 -8.49
C MET A 375 -9.71 -12.88 -9.79
N HIS A 376 -10.24 -13.71 -10.70
CA HIS A 376 -10.98 -13.26 -11.87
C HIS A 376 -12.26 -12.50 -11.49
N ILE A 377 -12.96 -12.94 -10.45
CA ILE A 377 -14.17 -12.26 -9.92
C ILE A 377 -13.79 -10.94 -9.22
N ASP A 378 -12.66 -10.89 -8.52
CA ASP A 378 -12.19 -9.66 -7.87
C ASP A 378 -11.73 -8.57 -8.85
N ILE A 379 -11.12 -8.94 -9.99
CA ILE A 379 -10.84 -7.99 -11.09
C ILE A 379 -12.15 -7.49 -11.74
N MET A 380 -13.24 -8.26 -11.63
CA MET A 380 -14.58 -7.83 -12.06
C MET A 380 -15.28 -6.89 -11.05
N LEU A 381 -14.70 -6.59 -9.89
CA LEU A 381 -15.16 -5.53 -8.97
C LEU A 381 -14.80 -4.11 -9.46
N LYS A 382 -14.67 -3.96 -10.78
CA LYS A 382 -14.31 -2.72 -11.47
C LYS A 382 -15.20 -1.54 -11.03
N ASP A 383 -16.49 -1.78 -10.83
CA ASP A 383 -17.43 -0.70 -10.53
C ASP A 383 -17.20 -0.09 -9.14
N GLU A 384 -16.62 -0.83 -8.20
CA GLU A 384 -16.30 -0.37 -6.84
C GLU A 384 -14.99 0.45 -6.79
N PHE A 385 -14.04 0.20 -7.69
CA PHE A 385 -12.70 0.81 -7.65
C PHE A 385 -12.37 1.75 -8.82
N SER A 386 -13.22 1.85 -9.85
CA SER A 386 -12.98 2.65 -11.07
C SER A 386 -12.82 4.15 -10.83
N ALA A 387 -13.18 4.66 -9.65
CA ALA A 387 -12.96 6.05 -9.26
C ALA A 387 -11.48 6.36 -8.95
N GLN A 388 -10.67 5.37 -8.56
CA GLN A 388 -9.29 5.60 -8.13
C GLN A 388 -8.28 5.34 -9.24
N SER A 389 -7.59 6.40 -9.66
CA SER A 389 -6.56 6.37 -10.72
C SER A 389 -5.46 5.31 -10.49
N GLU A 390 -5.04 5.14 -9.25
CA GLU A 390 -3.99 4.19 -8.90
C GLU A 390 -4.42 2.72 -9.07
N VAL A 391 -5.66 2.40 -8.72
CA VAL A 391 -6.18 1.04 -8.89
C VAL A 391 -6.24 0.67 -10.38
N VAL A 392 -6.66 1.59 -11.23
CA VAL A 392 -6.71 1.38 -12.70
C VAL A 392 -5.32 1.05 -13.26
N GLU A 393 -4.27 1.74 -12.80
CA GLU A 393 -2.88 1.47 -13.21
C GLU A 393 -2.39 0.08 -12.78
N VAL A 394 -2.71 -0.32 -11.56
CA VAL A 394 -2.30 -1.63 -11.02
C VAL A 394 -3.02 -2.75 -11.77
N LEU A 395 -4.33 -2.62 -12.02
CA LEU A 395 -5.11 -3.58 -12.81
C LEU A 395 -4.58 -3.70 -14.25
N CYS A 396 -4.32 -2.57 -14.91
CA CYS A 396 -3.72 -2.55 -16.25
C CYS A 396 -2.33 -3.22 -16.25
N SER A 397 -1.56 -3.05 -15.18
CA SER A 397 -0.23 -3.67 -15.04
C SER A 397 -0.30 -5.18 -14.80
N ILE A 398 -1.28 -5.66 -14.04
CA ILE A 398 -1.55 -7.11 -13.87
C ILE A 398 -1.92 -7.74 -15.22
N LEU A 399 -2.83 -7.13 -15.97
CA LEU A 399 -3.20 -7.63 -17.31
C LEU A 399 -2.00 -7.66 -18.27
N ARG A 400 -1.24 -6.56 -18.33
CA ARG A 400 -0.02 -6.50 -19.15
C ARG A 400 1.02 -7.54 -18.75
N ALA A 401 1.08 -7.91 -17.46
CA ALA A 401 2.00 -8.94 -17.02
C ALA A 401 1.65 -10.30 -17.65
N GLY A 402 0.37 -10.67 -17.61
CA GLY A 402 -0.13 -11.88 -18.23
C GLY A 402 0.05 -11.96 -19.75
N PHE A 403 0.10 -10.83 -20.45
CA PHE A 403 0.26 -10.80 -21.91
C PHE A 403 1.62 -11.32 -22.40
N SER A 404 2.64 -11.28 -21.55
CA SER A 404 3.98 -11.78 -21.88
C SER A 404 4.14 -13.28 -21.64
N GLU A 405 3.21 -13.91 -20.91
CA GLU A 405 3.27 -15.34 -20.60
C GLU A 405 2.81 -16.18 -21.81
N THR A 406 3.62 -17.17 -22.19
CA THR A 406 3.33 -18.08 -23.31
C THR A 406 2.64 -19.37 -22.88
N GLU A 407 2.78 -19.73 -21.61
CA GLU A 407 2.12 -20.87 -20.99
C GLU A 407 0.90 -20.41 -20.18
N PRO A 408 -0.18 -21.21 -20.12
CA PRO A 408 -1.34 -20.84 -19.32
C PRO A 408 -1.01 -20.81 -17.83
N GLY A 409 -0.98 -19.59 -17.29
CA GLY A 409 -0.76 -19.27 -15.89
C GLY A 409 -1.96 -18.56 -15.24
N PRO A 410 -1.89 -18.29 -13.93
CA PRO A 410 -2.96 -17.62 -13.18
C PRO A 410 -3.25 -16.19 -13.65
N PHE A 411 -2.33 -15.57 -14.39
CA PHE A 411 -2.47 -14.23 -14.95
C PHE A 411 -2.69 -14.25 -16.47
N VAL A 412 -2.85 -15.40 -17.11
CA VAL A 412 -3.18 -15.51 -18.54
C VAL A 412 -4.70 -15.51 -18.71
N PHE A 413 -5.24 -14.34 -19.03
CA PHE A 413 -6.68 -14.12 -19.15
C PHE A 413 -7.21 -14.47 -20.55
N PRO A 414 -8.45 -15.00 -20.67
CA PRO A 414 -9.09 -15.23 -21.96
C PRO A 414 -9.23 -13.94 -22.79
N PRO A 415 -8.99 -13.96 -24.12
CA PRO A 415 -9.14 -12.79 -24.98
C PRO A 415 -10.49 -12.07 -24.89
N GLU A 416 -11.60 -12.81 -24.74
CA GLU A 416 -12.92 -12.19 -24.59
C GLU A 416 -13.06 -11.41 -23.27
N MET A 417 -12.45 -11.89 -22.19
CA MET A 417 -12.47 -11.23 -20.89
C MET A 417 -11.66 -9.93 -20.93
N VAL A 418 -10.46 -9.98 -21.52
CA VAL A 418 -9.59 -8.80 -21.64
C VAL A 418 -10.25 -7.72 -22.50
N THR A 419 -10.85 -8.11 -23.63
CA THR A 419 -11.56 -7.16 -24.50
C THR A 419 -12.80 -6.56 -23.83
N ALA A 420 -13.56 -7.35 -23.07
CA ALA A 420 -14.70 -6.86 -22.30
C ALA A 420 -14.26 -5.89 -21.18
N PHE A 421 -13.17 -6.20 -20.48
CA PHE A 421 -12.59 -5.32 -19.46
C PHE A 421 -12.18 -3.97 -20.05
N ILE A 422 -11.39 -3.99 -21.14
CA ILE A 422 -10.90 -2.76 -21.79
C ILE A 422 -12.05 -1.89 -22.29
N THR A 423 -13.05 -2.48 -22.96
CA THR A 423 -14.14 -1.73 -23.60
C THR A 423 -15.26 -1.28 -22.66
N SER A 424 -15.13 -1.56 -21.36
CA SER A 424 -16.09 -1.12 -20.36
C SER A 424 -15.99 0.39 -20.05
N THR A 425 -16.90 0.92 -19.23
CA THR A 425 -16.94 2.36 -18.91
C THR A 425 -15.78 2.79 -18.00
N TRP A 426 -15.00 3.79 -18.40
CA TRP A 426 -13.87 4.33 -17.62
C TRP A 426 -14.03 5.83 -17.43
N HIS A 427 -13.83 6.30 -16.19
CA HIS A 427 -13.94 7.73 -15.84
C HIS A 427 -12.58 8.38 -15.57
N ASN A 428 -11.57 7.59 -15.17
CA ASN A 428 -10.21 8.04 -14.87
C ASN A 428 -9.17 7.12 -15.55
N ARG A 429 -7.97 7.65 -15.83
CA ARG A 429 -6.82 6.93 -16.43
C ARG A 429 -7.14 6.14 -17.71
N ILE A 430 -8.04 6.65 -18.55
CA ILE A 430 -8.35 6.10 -19.88
C ILE A 430 -7.07 5.85 -20.73
N PRO A 431 -6.04 6.74 -20.74
CA PRO A 431 -4.80 6.49 -21.47
C PRO A 431 -4.12 5.15 -21.12
N ALA A 432 -4.11 4.78 -19.83
CA ALA A 432 -3.50 3.52 -19.36
C ALA A 432 -4.24 2.29 -19.89
N VAL A 433 -5.58 2.38 -19.97
CA VAL A 433 -6.44 1.34 -20.54
C VAL A 433 -6.19 1.20 -22.05
N VAL A 434 -6.08 2.31 -22.79
CA VAL A 434 -5.77 2.28 -24.24
C VAL A 434 -4.36 1.71 -24.50
N ASN A 435 -3.38 2.07 -23.67
CA ASN A 435 -2.04 1.48 -23.73
C ASN A 435 -2.09 -0.04 -23.47
N THR A 436 -2.90 -0.48 -22.51
CA THR A 436 -3.15 -1.91 -22.25
C THR A 436 -3.79 -2.61 -23.45
N ALA A 437 -4.72 -1.97 -24.15
CA ALA A 437 -5.27 -2.48 -25.41
C ALA A 437 -4.22 -2.65 -26.50
N SER A 438 -3.26 -1.71 -26.60
CA SER A 438 -2.14 -1.81 -27.54
C SER A 438 -1.19 -2.97 -27.19
N ALA A 439 -0.88 -3.14 -25.90
CA ALA A 439 -0.06 -4.25 -25.41
C ALA A 439 -0.75 -5.60 -25.65
N PHE A 440 -2.05 -5.69 -25.41
CA PHE A 440 -2.85 -6.87 -25.67
C PHE A 440 -2.88 -7.23 -27.16
N LEU A 441 -3.13 -6.25 -28.04
CA LEU A 441 -3.10 -6.49 -29.48
C LEU A 441 -1.72 -6.99 -29.93
N SER A 442 -0.65 -6.49 -29.31
CA SER A 442 0.72 -6.95 -29.57
C SER A 442 0.93 -8.42 -29.17
N SER A 443 0.41 -8.87 -28.02
CA SER A 443 0.62 -10.25 -27.52
C SER A 443 -0.12 -11.32 -28.32
N LEU A 444 -1.24 -10.98 -28.97
CA LEU A 444 -1.99 -11.90 -29.84
C LEU A 444 -1.22 -12.34 -31.12
N HIS A 445 0.07 -11.98 -31.27
CA HIS A 445 0.90 -12.40 -32.39
C HIS A 445 1.42 -13.84 -32.29
N TYR A 446 1.49 -14.40 -31.09
CA TYR A 446 2.24 -15.62 -30.85
C TYR A 446 1.33 -16.86 -30.86
N GLY A 447 1.86 -17.97 -31.43
CA GLY A 447 1.24 -19.30 -31.35
C GLY A 447 -0.23 -19.37 -31.79
N LYS A 448 -1.04 -20.07 -30.97
CA LYS A 448 -2.48 -20.32 -31.19
C LYS A 448 -3.36 -19.06 -31.01
N GLN A 449 -2.84 -17.97 -30.45
CA GLN A 449 -3.61 -16.75 -30.16
C GLN A 449 -3.92 -15.89 -31.40
N LYS A 450 -3.24 -16.13 -32.53
CA LYS A 450 -3.44 -15.42 -33.80
C LYS A 450 -4.90 -15.42 -34.29
N GLN A 451 -5.66 -16.46 -33.97
CA GLN A 451 -7.08 -16.58 -34.34
C GLN A 451 -7.97 -15.52 -33.67
N HIS A 452 -7.60 -15.03 -32.50
CA HIS A 452 -8.40 -14.09 -31.72
C HIS A 452 -8.19 -12.61 -32.11
N VAL A 453 -7.16 -12.31 -32.92
CA VAL A 453 -6.85 -10.93 -33.35
C VAL A 453 -8.05 -10.27 -34.02
N SER A 454 -8.75 -10.99 -34.91
CA SER A 454 -9.90 -10.45 -35.64
C SER A 454 -11.04 -10.05 -34.70
N GLN A 455 -11.37 -10.96 -33.76
CA GLN A 455 -12.45 -10.77 -32.79
C GLN A 455 -12.13 -9.64 -31.81
N ALA A 456 -10.87 -9.55 -31.37
CA ALA A 456 -10.41 -8.46 -30.52
C ALA A 456 -10.50 -7.10 -31.23
N LEU A 457 -10.01 -7.00 -32.47
CA LEU A 457 -10.07 -5.76 -33.25
C LEU A 457 -11.51 -5.31 -33.55
N THR A 458 -12.43 -6.25 -33.77
CA THR A 458 -13.85 -5.94 -34.00
C THR A 458 -14.50 -5.19 -32.82
N ARG A 459 -13.99 -5.39 -31.59
CA ARG A 459 -14.46 -4.69 -30.39
C ARG A 459 -13.62 -3.45 -30.05
N LEU A 460 -12.29 -3.60 -30.10
CA LEU A 460 -11.36 -2.56 -29.65
C LEU A 460 -11.27 -1.39 -30.63
N LEU A 461 -11.31 -1.64 -31.94
CA LEU A 461 -11.16 -0.59 -32.95
C LEU A 461 -12.31 0.44 -32.89
N PRO A 462 -13.61 0.04 -32.88
CA PRO A 462 -14.70 1.01 -32.71
C PRO A 462 -14.64 1.76 -31.38
N TRP A 463 -14.20 1.11 -30.31
CA TRP A 463 -14.05 1.75 -29.00
C TRP A 463 -12.98 2.84 -29.01
N VAL A 464 -11.79 2.57 -29.54
CA VAL A 464 -10.72 3.59 -29.68
C VAL A 464 -11.15 4.73 -30.59
N LEU A 465 -11.85 4.44 -31.70
CA LEU A 465 -12.38 5.47 -32.59
C LEU A 465 -13.45 6.33 -31.88
N GLY A 466 -14.29 5.72 -31.05
CA GLY A 466 -15.28 6.42 -30.22
C GLY A 466 -14.65 7.33 -29.18
N LEU A 467 -13.52 6.94 -28.59
CA LEU A 467 -12.76 7.82 -27.67
C LEU A 467 -12.20 9.03 -28.42
N LEU A 468 -11.60 8.82 -29.60
CA LEU A 468 -11.05 9.91 -30.40
C LEU A 468 -12.12 10.88 -30.91
N SER A 469 -13.32 10.38 -31.26
CA SER A 469 -14.41 11.23 -31.75
C SER A 469 -15.05 12.09 -30.65
N GLN A 470 -14.89 11.71 -29.39
CA GLN A 470 -15.36 12.48 -28.24
C GLN A 470 -14.40 13.59 -27.82
N LEU A 471 -13.16 13.58 -28.31
CA LEU A 471 -12.16 14.62 -28.02
C LEU A 471 -12.43 15.86 -28.89
N PRO A 472 -12.80 17.03 -28.30
CA PRO A 472 -13.06 18.25 -29.07
C PRO A 472 -11.81 18.75 -29.79
N ASN A 473 -10.66 18.68 -29.11
CA ASN A 473 -9.35 18.98 -29.69
C ASN A 473 -8.32 17.91 -29.24
N PRO A 474 -7.59 17.28 -30.17
CA PRO A 474 -6.64 16.22 -29.83
C PRO A 474 -5.44 16.66 -28.98
N ASP A 475 -5.19 17.97 -28.89
CA ASP A 475 -4.13 18.53 -28.04
C ASP A 475 -4.55 18.67 -26.56
N ASP A 476 -5.86 18.54 -26.25
CA ASP A 476 -6.36 18.70 -24.88
C ASP A 476 -5.95 17.51 -23.99
N GLU A 477 -5.84 16.31 -24.57
CA GLU A 477 -5.46 15.05 -23.91
C GLU A 477 -4.33 14.36 -24.70
N PRO A 478 -3.09 14.89 -24.66
CA PRO A 478 -2.01 14.45 -25.55
C PRO A 478 -1.57 12.99 -25.31
N GLU A 479 -1.63 12.51 -24.06
CA GLU A 479 -1.30 11.12 -23.72
C GLU A 479 -2.34 10.14 -24.28
N LEU A 480 -3.64 10.46 -24.13
CA LEU A 480 -4.72 9.64 -24.68
C LEU A 480 -4.60 9.58 -26.21
N THR A 481 -4.46 10.74 -26.85
CA THR A 481 -4.31 10.85 -28.30
C THR A 481 -3.12 10.06 -28.80
N GLN A 482 -1.97 10.14 -28.11
CA GLN A 482 -0.79 9.32 -28.45
C GLN A 482 -1.13 7.83 -28.46
N TYR A 483 -1.68 7.30 -27.35
CA TYR A 483 -1.96 5.87 -27.23
C TYR A 483 -3.04 5.40 -28.19
N CYS A 484 -4.04 6.23 -28.51
CA CYS A 484 -5.03 5.92 -29.53
C CYS A 484 -4.40 5.80 -30.92
N ILE A 485 -3.54 6.75 -31.33
CA ILE A 485 -2.85 6.68 -32.63
C ILE A 485 -1.90 5.48 -32.70
N GLU A 486 -1.18 5.22 -31.63
CA GLU A 486 -0.32 4.05 -31.47
C GLU A 486 -1.08 2.71 -31.56
N PHE A 487 -2.31 2.66 -31.03
CA PHE A 487 -3.21 1.52 -31.18
C PHE A 487 -3.63 1.36 -32.65
N LEU A 488 -4.09 2.45 -33.29
CA LEU A 488 -4.54 2.44 -34.69
C LEU A 488 -3.41 2.00 -35.64
N GLN A 489 -2.19 2.47 -35.41
CA GLN A 489 -1.00 2.02 -36.13
C GLN A 489 -0.81 0.49 -36.01
N ARG A 490 -0.88 -0.04 -34.78
CA ARG A 490 -0.73 -1.49 -34.54
C ARG A 490 -1.85 -2.28 -35.22
N ALA A 491 -3.11 -1.83 -35.11
CA ALA A 491 -4.26 -2.45 -35.77
C ALA A 491 -4.09 -2.49 -37.30
N MET A 492 -3.67 -1.38 -37.89
CA MET A 492 -3.41 -1.24 -39.33
C MET A 492 -2.31 -2.19 -39.82
N ILE A 493 -1.18 -2.29 -39.11
CA ILE A 493 -0.10 -3.22 -39.48
C ILE A 493 -0.54 -4.68 -39.34
N ARG A 494 -1.31 -4.99 -38.29
CA ARG A 494 -1.69 -6.37 -37.93
C ARG A 494 -2.76 -6.94 -38.88
N ARG A 495 -3.80 -6.17 -39.15
CA ARG A 495 -4.94 -6.56 -40.00
C ARG A 495 -5.37 -5.38 -40.87
N PRO A 496 -4.62 -5.11 -41.96
CA PRO A 496 -4.95 -4.05 -42.91
C PRO A 496 -6.38 -4.20 -43.47
N ASP A 497 -6.86 -5.43 -43.63
CA ASP A 497 -8.21 -5.76 -44.10
C ASP A 497 -9.31 -5.29 -43.14
N ILE A 498 -9.12 -5.49 -41.82
CA ILE A 498 -10.08 -5.04 -40.80
C ILE A 498 -10.03 -3.51 -40.65
N PHE A 499 -8.82 -2.92 -40.74
CA PHE A 499 -8.66 -1.48 -40.65
C PHE A 499 -9.26 -0.75 -41.86
N MET A 500 -9.00 -1.23 -43.08
CA MET A 500 -9.49 -0.60 -44.31
C MET A 500 -10.97 -0.92 -44.63
N SER A 501 -11.61 -1.83 -43.87
CA SER A 501 -13.04 -2.12 -43.98
C SER A 501 -13.91 -1.24 -43.08
N GLN A 502 -13.32 -0.32 -42.31
CA GLN A 502 -14.07 0.69 -41.57
C GLN A 502 -14.83 1.62 -42.55
N SER A 503 -15.83 2.35 -42.02
CA SER A 503 -16.60 3.29 -42.84
C SER A 503 -15.71 4.38 -43.44
N SER A 504 -16.11 4.92 -44.59
CA SER A 504 -15.38 6.02 -45.26
C SER A 504 -15.17 7.20 -44.32
N ASP A 505 -16.19 7.57 -43.56
CA ASP A 505 -16.14 8.69 -42.60
C ASP A 505 -15.12 8.42 -41.48
N SER A 506 -15.03 7.18 -40.98
CA SER A 506 -14.06 6.81 -39.96
C SER A 506 -12.62 6.84 -40.48
N LEU A 507 -12.39 6.35 -41.70
CA LEU A 507 -11.07 6.39 -42.34
C LEU A 507 -10.64 7.83 -42.63
N GLU A 508 -11.53 8.64 -43.18
CA GLU A 508 -11.29 10.07 -43.43
C GLU A 508 -10.97 10.79 -42.13
N PHE A 509 -11.73 10.55 -41.06
CA PHE A 509 -11.46 11.11 -39.73
C PHE A 509 -10.07 10.73 -39.23
N VAL A 510 -9.69 9.45 -39.25
CA VAL A 510 -8.39 8.98 -38.76
C VAL A 510 -7.24 9.57 -39.56
N PHE A 511 -7.31 9.55 -40.89
CA PHE A 511 -6.23 10.08 -41.73
C PHE A 511 -6.12 11.61 -41.61
N THR A 512 -7.24 12.32 -41.53
CA THR A 512 -7.26 13.76 -41.32
C THR A 512 -6.70 14.12 -39.94
N LEU A 513 -7.07 13.37 -38.90
CA LEU A 513 -6.53 13.54 -37.56
C LEU A 513 -5.03 13.29 -37.52
N ALA A 514 -4.55 12.18 -38.11
CA ALA A 514 -3.13 11.87 -38.16
C ALA A 514 -2.31 12.91 -38.94
N LEU A 515 -2.88 13.55 -39.97
CA LEU A 515 -2.26 14.71 -40.65
C LEU A 515 -2.24 15.94 -39.74
N LYS A 516 -3.36 16.26 -39.08
CA LYS A 516 -3.45 17.39 -38.13
C LYS A 516 -2.42 17.27 -37.01
N LEU A 517 -2.26 16.06 -36.45
CA LEU A 517 -1.27 15.76 -35.41
C LEU A 517 0.18 15.88 -35.89
N LEU A 518 0.44 15.50 -37.16
CA LEU A 518 1.75 15.67 -37.77
C LEU A 518 2.14 17.15 -37.93
N ASP A 519 1.15 18.04 -38.03
CA ASP A 519 1.32 19.50 -38.05
C ASP A 519 1.19 20.17 -36.67
N GLY A 520 0.79 19.41 -35.64
CA GLY A 520 0.56 19.89 -34.28
C GLY A 520 1.82 20.33 -33.55
N ASN A 521 1.64 21.02 -32.42
CA ASN A 521 2.75 21.48 -31.58
C ASN A 521 3.13 20.47 -30.50
N GLU A 522 2.19 19.62 -30.06
CA GLU A 522 2.39 18.65 -29.00
C GLU A 522 3.35 17.51 -29.41
N PRO A 523 4.49 17.32 -28.73
CA PRO A 523 5.51 16.36 -29.16
C PRO A 523 5.06 14.90 -29.18
N LEU A 524 4.21 14.49 -28.23
CA LEU A 524 3.80 13.11 -28.02
C LEU A 524 2.85 12.61 -29.15
N PRO A 525 1.68 13.23 -29.39
CA PRO A 525 0.83 12.91 -30.53
C PRO A 525 1.55 13.04 -31.88
N LYS A 526 2.39 14.06 -32.06
CA LYS A 526 3.14 14.29 -33.31
C LYS A 526 4.10 13.15 -33.62
N ALA A 527 4.80 12.63 -32.60
CA ALA A 527 5.66 11.48 -32.73
C ALA A 527 4.87 10.21 -33.12
N ALA A 528 3.74 9.95 -32.46
CA ALA A 528 2.88 8.81 -32.80
C ALA A 528 2.31 8.93 -34.23
N ALA A 529 1.92 10.13 -34.66
CA ALA A 529 1.47 10.38 -36.03
C ALA A 529 2.58 10.12 -37.07
N ALA A 530 3.82 10.52 -36.79
CA ALA A 530 4.96 10.24 -37.67
C ALA A 530 5.19 8.73 -37.83
N GLU A 531 5.09 7.97 -36.73
CA GLU A 531 5.21 6.51 -36.73
C GLU A 531 4.03 5.83 -37.44
N PHE A 532 2.82 6.35 -37.27
CA PHE A 532 1.62 5.93 -38.01
C PHE A 532 1.83 6.05 -39.53
N TRP A 533 2.28 7.21 -40.01
CA TRP A 533 2.56 7.40 -41.44
C TRP A 533 3.72 6.55 -41.92
N ALA A 534 4.77 6.37 -41.12
CA ALA A 534 5.90 5.49 -41.46
C ALA A 534 5.47 4.02 -41.59
N ALA A 535 4.38 3.62 -40.94
CA ALA A 535 3.76 2.31 -41.05
C ALA A 535 2.76 2.21 -42.22
N PHE A 536 1.96 3.25 -42.48
CA PHE A 536 0.97 3.27 -43.58
C PHE A 536 1.63 3.30 -44.96
N ILE A 537 2.66 4.12 -45.14
CA ILE A 537 3.30 4.32 -46.46
C ILE A 537 3.81 3.01 -47.12
N PRO A 538 4.49 2.09 -46.39
CA PRO A 538 4.91 0.80 -46.93
C PRO A 538 3.87 -0.32 -46.76
N LEU A 539 2.66 -0.01 -46.32
CA LEU A 539 1.64 -1.01 -45.97
C LEU A 539 1.27 -1.85 -47.19
N LYS A 540 1.21 -3.17 -46.98
CA LYS A 540 0.78 -4.14 -47.98
C LYS A 540 -0.25 -5.08 -47.38
N SER A 541 -1.21 -5.49 -48.19
CA SER A 541 -2.23 -6.48 -47.84
C SER A 541 -2.17 -7.69 -48.76
N GLU A 542 -2.47 -8.87 -48.24
CA GLU A 542 -2.63 -10.09 -49.05
C GLU A 542 -3.94 -10.04 -49.87
N ASN A 543 -4.94 -9.30 -49.38
CA ASN A 543 -6.20 -9.11 -50.08
C ASN A 543 -6.06 -8.02 -51.17
N GLN A 544 -6.36 -8.39 -52.42
CA GLN A 544 -6.27 -7.51 -53.57
C GLN A 544 -7.19 -6.29 -53.48
N ASP A 545 -8.40 -6.45 -52.96
CA ASP A 545 -9.35 -5.34 -52.80
C ASP A 545 -8.85 -4.34 -51.76
N THR A 546 -8.33 -4.86 -50.64
CA THR A 546 -7.69 -4.03 -49.61
C THR A 546 -6.45 -3.34 -50.14
N GLN A 547 -5.62 -4.02 -50.93
CA GLN A 547 -4.43 -3.41 -51.53
C GLN A 547 -4.82 -2.27 -52.48
N ALA A 548 -5.83 -2.46 -53.32
CA ALA A 548 -6.35 -1.41 -54.21
C ALA A 548 -6.87 -0.19 -53.42
N ALA A 549 -7.55 -0.42 -52.29
CA ALA A 549 -8.01 0.65 -51.40
C ALA A 549 -6.83 1.41 -50.77
N ILE A 550 -5.78 0.71 -50.32
CA ILE A 550 -4.56 1.32 -49.78
C ILE A 550 -3.86 2.16 -50.86
N ASP A 551 -3.69 1.64 -52.07
CA ASP A 551 -3.05 2.33 -53.18
C ASP A 551 -3.84 3.61 -53.56
N SER A 552 -5.17 3.51 -53.64
CA SER A 552 -6.04 4.66 -53.88
C SER A 552 -5.94 5.72 -52.77
N ALA A 553 -5.93 5.30 -51.51
CA ALA A 553 -5.77 6.21 -50.38
C ALA A 553 -4.40 6.90 -50.41
N MET A 554 -3.34 6.18 -50.78
CA MET A 554 -2.00 6.73 -50.86
C MET A 554 -1.85 7.77 -51.98
N VAL A 555 -2.52 7.60 -53.12
CA VAL A 555 -2.58 8.61 -54.19
C VAL A 555 -3.22 9.92 -53.70
N GLN A 556 -4.26 9.82 -52.86
CA GLN A 556 -4.96 10.99 -52.31
C GLN A 556 -4.18 11.66 -51.16
N LEU A 557 -3.60 10.86 -50.27
CA LEU A 557 -2.93 11.34 -49.05
C LEU A 557 -1.47 11.75 -49.29
N GLY A 558 -0.79 11.16 -50.27
CA GLY A 558 0.62 11.40 -50.59
C GLY A 558 1.01 12.88 -50.70
N PRO A 559 0.26 13.72 -51.45
CA PRO A 559 0.50 15.16 -51.50
C PRO A 559 0.37 15.85 -50.13
N ALA A 560 -0.64 15.49 -49.32
CA ALA A 560 -0.88 16.10 -48.02
C ALA A 560 0.22 15.72 -47.00
N ILE A 561 0.62 14.45 -46.97
CA ILE A 561 1.73 13.95 -46.14
C ILE A 561 3.02 14.69 -46.53
N SER A 562 3.30 14.79 -47.83
CA SER A 562 4.50 15.47 -48.34
C SER A 562 4.52 16.95 -47.95
N ARG A 563 3.38 17.64 -48.06
CA ARG A 563 3.22 19.03 -47.63
C ARG A 563 3.50 19.19 -46.14
N SER A 564 2.87 18.38 -45.29
CA SER A 564 3.06 18.43 -43.83
C SER A 564 4.53 18.20 -43.45
N LEU A 565 5.18 17.16 -43.99
CA LEU A 565 6.58 16.86 -43.72
C LEU A 565 7.50 18.00 -44.15
N VAL A 566 7.34 18.53 -45.36
CA VAL A 566 8.16 19.62 -45.89
C VAL A 566 7.97 20.91 -45.08
N GLN A 567 6.75 21.25 -44.67
CA GLN A 567 6.52 22.41 -43.81
C GLN A 567 7.17 22.24 -42.43
N ASN A 568 7.13 21.03 -41.85
CA ASN A 568 7.83 20.73 -40.62
C ASN A 568 9.36 20.87 -40.77
N PHE A 569 9.95 20.35 -41.85
CA PHE A 569 11.37 20.51 -42.15
C PHE A 569 11.75 21.96 -42.48
N GLY A 570 10.82 22.75 -43.04
CA GLY A 570 11.00 24.17 -43.31
C GLY A 570 11.01 25.07 -42.08
N GLY A 571 10.74 24.53 -40.89
CA GLY A 571 10.91 25.25 -39.62
C GLY A 571 9.73 25.17 -38.65
N LYS A 572 8.61 24.52 -39.00
CA LYS A 572 7.49 24.33 -38.05
C LYS A 572 7.80 23.33 -36.94
N ALA A 573 8.63 22.32 -37.19
CA ALA A 573 9.01 21.34 -36.17
C ALA A 573 10.16 21.83 -35.29
N ALA A 574 10.17 21.37 -34.03
CA ALA A 574 11.34 21.48 -33.17
C ALA A 574 12.47 20.57 -33.67
N ARG A 575 13.74 20.95 -33.42
CA ARG A 575 14.91 20.19 -33.87
C ARG A 575 14.91 18.73 -33.38
N SER A 576 14.45 18.49 -32.15
CA SER A 576 14.34 17.17 -31.54
C SER A 576 13.34 16.25 -32.25
N GLN A 577 12.36 16.79 -32.97
CA GLN A 577 11.31 16.04 -33.65
C GLN A 577 11.74 15.55 -35.05
N LEU A 578 12.79 16.16 -35.63
CA LEU A 578 13.21 15.90 -37.02
C LEU A 578 13.60 14.45 -37.28
N ASP A 579 14.17 13.77 -36.29
CA ASP A 579 14.58 12.37 -36.45
C ASP A 579 13.37 11.45 -36.67
N LYS A 580 12.30 11.61 -35.87
CA LYS A 580 11.05 10.85 -36.05
C LYS A 580 10.31 11.21 -37.34
N LEU A 581 10.26 12.50 -37.69
CA LEU A 581 9.63 12.97 -38.93
C LEU A 581 10.38 12.54 -40.20
N SER A 582 11.67 12.23 -40.08
CA SER A 582 12.46 11.72 -41.20
C SER A 582 12.06 10.29 -41.61
N ASP A 583 11.46 9.50 -40.72
CA ASP A 583 11.11 8.11 -41.00
C ASP A 583 9.98 7.95 -42.03
N PRO A 584 8.82 8.64 -41.94
CA PRO A 584 7.82 8.61 -43.01
C PRO A 584 8.39 9.16 -44.33
N LEU A 585 9.24 10.19 -44.32
CA LEU A 585 9.92 10.69 -45.53
C LEU A 585 10.76 9.59 -46.20
N LYS A 586 11.58 8.85 -45.43
CA LYS A 586 12.39 7.77 -45.97
C LYS A 586 11.53 6.70 -46.63
N ARG A 587 10.41 6.32 -46.00
CA ARG A 587 9.49 5.33 -46.55
C ARG A 587 8.82 5.84 -47.83
N LEU A 588 8.44 7.13 -47.85
CA LEU A 588 7.79 7.76 -49.00
C LEU A 588 8.65 7.68 -50.25
N VAL A 589 9.93 8.11 -50.15
CA VAL A 589 10.84 8.14 -51.30
C VAL A 589 11.33 6.76 -51.76
N VAL A 590 11.19 5.74 -50.90
CA VAL A 590 11.55 4.36 -51.24
C VAL A 590 10.38 3.62 -51.90
N GLN A 591 9.16 3.84 -51.40
CA GLN A 591 8.00 3.03 -51.78
C GLN A 591 7.20 3.62 -52.95
N HIS A 592 7.18 4.95 -53.11
CA HIS A 592 6.29 5.62 -54.06
C HIS A 592 7.06 6.41 -55.12
N ALA A 593 6.78 6.14 -56.40
CA ALA A 593 7.43 6.82 -57.52
C ALA A 593 7.06 8.32 -57.59
N ASP A 594 5.81 8.64 -57.23
CA ASP A 594 5.28 10.01 -57.24
C ASP A 594 5.80 10.88 -56.08
N ALA A 595 6.52 10.30 -55.11
CA ALA A 595 7.11 11.02 -53.99
C ALA A 595 7.98 12.20 -54.44
N ARG A 596 8.67 12.07 -55.58
CA ARG A 596 9.45 13.17 -56.16
C ARG A 596 8.55 14.38 -56.47
N HIS A 597 7.45 14.15 -57.16
CA HIS A 597 6.54 15.22 -57.58
C HIS A 597 5.85 15.85 -56.38
N TRP A 598 5.35 15.04 -55.44
CA TRP A 598 4.68 15.55 -54.24
C TRP A 598 5.60 16.39 -53.35
N LEU A 599 6.85 15.98 -53.16
CA LEU A 599 7.83 16.75 -52.40
C LEU A 599 8.26 18.03 -53.13
N GLU A 600 8.38 17.98 -54.45
CA GLU A 600 8.70 19.16 -55.27
C GLU A 600 7.58 20.21 -55.19
N ASP A 601 6.32 19.78 -55.33
CA ASP A 601 5.16 20.66 -55.20
C ASP A 601 5.07 21.26 -53.79
N ALA A 602 5.29 20.45 -52.75
CA ALA A 602 5.30 20.91 -51.37
C ALA A 602 6.42 21.93 -51.06
N LEU A 603 7.60 21.77 -51.67
CA LEU A 603 8.72 22.72 -51.52
C LEU A 603 8.44 24.05 -52.22
N ASN A 604 7.70 24.02 -53.33
CA ASN A 604 7.33 25.19 -54.12
C ASN A 604 6.02 25.86 -53.65
N ASP A 605 5.33 25.26 -52.68
CA ASP A 605 4.09 25.78 -52.12
C ASP A 605 4.33 27.18 -51.47
N PRO A 606 3.49 28.19 -51.78
CA PRO A 606 3.61 29.53 -51.18
C PRO A 606 3.50 29.55 -49.66
N SER A 607 2.87 28.55 -49.05
CA SER A 607 2.72 28.41 -47.59
C SER A 607 3.98 27.87 -46.87
N PHE A 608 5.09 27.70 -47.59
CA PHE A 608 6.34 27.20 -47.01
C PHE A 608 6.92 28.16 -45.95
N PRO A 609 7.18 27.70 -44.70
CA PRO A 609 7.50 28.58 -43.56
C PRO A 609 8.95 29.12 -43.54
N GLY A 610 9.86 28.57 -44.35
CA GLY A 610 11.27 28.96 -44.36
C GLY A 610 11.59 30.03 -45.41
N GLU A 611 11.34 31.31 -45.09
CA GLU A 611 11.61 32.45 -46.00
C GLU A 611 13.10 32.58 -46.39
N LYS A 612 14.00 31.96 -45.62
CA LYS A 612 15.45 32.02 -45.82
C LYS A 612 16.02 30.89 -46.68
N ALA A 613 15.25 29.83 -46.94
CA ALA A 613 15.69 28.76 -47.83
C ALA A 613 15.58 29.21 -49.29
N THR A 614 16.71 29.28 -50.00
CA THR A 614 16.71 29.70 -51.41
C THR A 614 16.10 28.60 -52.30
N PRO A 615 15.63 28.93 -53.52
CA PRO A 615 15.20 27.92 -54.49
C PRO A 615 16.28 26.86 -54.77
N SER A 616 17.55 27.27 -54.76
CA SER A 616 18.70 26.36 -54.89
C SER A 616 18.81 25.37 -53.74
N ASP A 617 18.57 25.83 -52.50
CA ASP A 617 18.61 24.96 -51.31
C ASP A 617 17.49 23.93 -51.35
N LYS A 618 16.28 24.33 -51.78
CA LYS A 618 15.13 23.43 -51.97
C LYS A 618 15.42 22.35 -53.03
N THR A 619 15.96 22.72 -54.19
CA THR A 619 16.35 21.76 -55.23
C THR A 619 17.46 20.84 -54.76
N MET A 620 18.46 21.36 -54.03
CA MET A 620 19.56 20.56 -53.50
C MET A 620 19.08 19.56 -52.43
N PHE A 621 18.19 19.99 -51.54
CA PHE A 621 17.56 19.14 -50.54
C PHE A 621 16.83 17.97 -51.21
N LEU A 622 15.92 18.25 -52.16
CA LEU A 622 15.17 17.22 -52.87
C LEU A 622 16.10 16.23 -53.57
N LYS A 623 17.13 16.71 -54.28
CA LYS A 623 18.11 15.85 -54.95
C LYS A 623 18.85 14.94 -53.97
N LYS A 624 19.29 15.48 -52.83
CA LYS A 624 20.00 14.71 -51.79
C LYS A 624 19.10 13.65 -51.17
N VAL A 625 17.87 14.01 -50.78
CA VAL A 625 16.89 13.07 -50.20
C VAL A 625 16.59 11.91 -51.16
N LEU A 626 16.32 12.21 -52.44
CA LEU A 626 16.05 11.18 -53.44
C LEU A 626 17.27 10.29 -53.72
N SER A 627 18.49 10.85 -53.71
CA SER A 627 19.72 10.08 -53.92
C SER A 627 20.01 9.09 -52.80
N LEU A 628 19.67 9.46 -51.56
CA LEU A 628 19.91 8.65 -50.37
C LEU A 628 18.92 7.48 -50.23
N ARG A 629 17.79 7.50 -50.96
CA ARG A 629 16.79 6.42 -50.99
C ARG A 629 16.47 5.85 -49.61
N GLY A 630 16.22 6.73 -48.64
CA GLY A 630 15.82 6.34 -47.29
C GLY A 630 16.96 5.89 -46.35
N GLN A 631 18.24 6.02 -46.74
CA GLN A 631 19.38 5.70 -45.88
C GLN A 631 19.49 6.63 -44.65
N ARG A 632 20.27 6.21 -43.63
CA ARG A 632 20.49 6.98 -42.38
C ARG A 632 20.97 8.42 -42.62
N GLY A 633 21.72 8.67 -43.69
CA GLY A 633 22.15 10.02 -44.08
C GLY A 633 21.01 11.01 -44.36
N THR A 634 19.78 10.52 -44.60
CA THR A 634 18.59 11.35 -44.83
C THR A 634 18.30 12.26 -43.63
N ASN A 635 18.50 11.78 -42.40
CA ASN A 635 18.28 12.59 -41.19
C ASN A 635 19.22 13.80 -41.15
N GLN A 636 20.48 13.63 -41.56
CA GLN A 636 21.42 14.73 -41.61
C GLN A 636 21.03 15.75 -42.68
N VAL A 637 20.58 15.30 -43.84
CA VAL A 637 20.10 16.17 -44.92
C VAL A 637 18.85 16.97 -44.48
N VAL A 638 17.93 16.35 -43.75
CA VAL A 638 16.77 17.02 -43.15
C VAL A 638 17.19 18.06 -42.10
N LYS A 639 18.13 17.71 -41.21
CA LYS A 639 18.66 18.63 -40.19
C LYS A 639 19.36 19.83 -40.81
N ASP A 640 20.21 19.61 -41.81
CA ASP A 640 20.91 20.66 -42.54
C ASP A 640 19.91 21.58 -43.26
N PHE A 641 18.89 21.01 -43.93
CA PHE A 641 17.86 21.81 -44.60
C PHE A 641 16.99 22.61 -43.63
N TRP A 642 16.69 22.05 -42.45
CA TRP A 642 15.99 22.77 -41.39
C TRP A 642 16.80 23.95 -40.84
N LEU A 643 18.13 23.79 -40.67
CA LEU A 643 19.03 24.88 -40.28
C LEU A 643 19.06 25.98 -41.34
N ALA A 644 19.19 25.61 -42.61
CA ALA A 644 19.14 26.53 -43.75
C ALA A 644 17.81 27.32 -43.77
N SER A 645 16.68 26.62 -43.60
CA SER A 645 15.34 27.21 -43.63
C SER A 645 15.10 28.22 -42.49
N ARG A 646 15.77 28.06 -41.35
CA ARG A 646 15.72 29.01 -40.22
C ARG A 646 16.82 30.09 -40.27
N GLY A 647 17.78 29.95 -41.19
CA GLY A 647 18.93 30.85 -41.32
C GLY A 647 19.95 30.71 -40.18
N LEU A 648 20.14 29.47 -39.71
CA LEU A 648 21.10 29.11 -38.66
C LEU A 648 22.38 28.47 -39.22
N ASP A 649 22.55 28.47 -40.54
CA ASP A 649 23.70 27.89 -41.26
C ASP A 649 25.02 28.67 -41.06
N THR A 650 25.01 29.80 -40.34
CA THR A 650 26.19 30.66 -40.11
C THR A 650 27.11 30.22 -38.97
N TYR A 651 26.90 29.04 -38.37
CA TYR A 651 27.81 28.45 -37.37
C TYR A 651 28.40 27.11 -37.84
N ARG A 652 29.04 27.10 -39.02
CA ARG A 652 29.98 26.05 -39.41
C ARG A 652 31.40 26.58 -39.47
#